data_AF-A0A496A4Z9-F1
#
_entry.id   AF-A0A496A4Z9-F1
#
_cell.length_a   1.000
_cell.length_b   1.000
_cell.length_c   1.000
_cell.angle_alpha   90.00
_cell.angle_beta   90.00
_cell.angle_gamma   90.00
#
_symmetry.space_group_name_H-M   'P 1'
#
loop_
_entity.id
_entity.type
_entity.pdbx_description
1 polymer ?
#
loop_
_entity_poly.entity_id
_entity_poly.type
_entity_poly.pdbx_seq_one_letter_code
_entity_poly.pdbx_strand_id
1 'polypeptide(L)'
;MQRMKLWLYLFLFYIGLFSLPQGILAQIVNIPDPNLQTALVNVLEKAPGDPITAADMATLIRLDAEEANITNLTGLAAATNLDRLELRDNAISDLSPLKDLIKLQVLDLDSNNISDLSPLKGLINLTNLNVSHNAITDFSPLAGLIRLESIHFTENPIADLTPLVGLISLRRLHTWGTPIENLSALTALPKLGILDICGGELTDISPLAEMTQLREVYLVGNEITDITPLSSLTGLARLSLRHNQISDVSPLATLHNLTWIELNNNNIQDFSPLNALPKDVNIITFSNPGEVRPAPKITGPWLWVIVPTGDVSGAAAAASGRDYLSRATDGTTTEAMIATQGARRYDPVGNKRWTEGYLSRSGGNNINELVNEIGLGLDNVDHHVAYGSILLNAPREQETTLFVGSSDAVKVWLNGALVHTNAIDRDANDYQDSFSITLLAGDNVLLVAVYEKEGWWSGFFGLPPDTQYEERLPGYQNQTPPRREDVNGDGKVSILDMLEVAFYFGTPLASKDDGSRVSVDVNEDGVVNINDLVLVAQYINAPVENTPDAPISPELVQQWIDMAWTEYDGSIEFQKGITSLENLLMFLKSEKTEMKTALFANYPNPFNPETWIPYQLAVPAEVVLTIRTTTGTIVRTLPLGHQPAGVYKTPNRAAYYDGKNYLGEPVTSGIYFYTLTAGDFTATRKMLIRK
;
A
#
# COMPACT_ATOMS: atom_id res chain seq x y z
N MET A 1 -85.24 5.04 18.67
CA MET A 1 -86.17 3.90 18.81
C MET A 1 -87.32 4.07 17.82
N GLN A 2 -87.21 3.52 16.61
CA GLN A 2 -88.34 3.32 15.69
C GLN A 2 -87.98 2.29 14.60
N ARG A 3 -88.74 1.19 14.62
CA ARG A 3 -89.09 0.17 13.61
C ARG A 3 -88.58 0.44 12.17
N MET A 4 -88.16 -0.56 11.37
CA MET A 4 -89.00 -1.68 10.90
C MET A 4 -88.19 -2.60 9.93
N LYS A 5 -88.35 -3.94 10.07
CA LYS A 5 -88.50 -5.00 9.02
C LYS A 5 -87.54 -5.00 7.79
N LEU A 6 -86.92 -6.08 7.30
CA LEU A 6 -87.43 -7.44 7.02
C LEU A 6 -86.27 -8.29 6.37
N TRP A 7 -86.05 -9.53 6.84
CA TRP A 7 -85.77 -10.81 6.10
C TRP A 7 -84.56 -10.93 5.14
N LEU A 8 -83.71 -11.96 5.21
CA LEU A 8 -83.89 -13.42 5.02
C LEU A 8 -82.93 -14.16 6.00
N TYR A 9 -83.21 -15.18 6.83
CA TYR A 9 -83.90 -16.49 6.75
C TYR A 9 -83.32 -17.54 5.78
N LEU A 10 -82.72 -18.60 6.37
CA LEU A 10 -82.68 -20.05 6.03
C LEU A 10 -81.43 -20.64 6.76
N PHE A 11 -81.41 -21.72 7.57
CA PHE A 11 -82.28 -22.90 7.71
C PHE A 11 -81.86 -23.72 8.97
N LEU A 12 -82.85 -24.11 9.80
CA LEU A 12 -83.04 -25.27 10.72
C LEU A 12 -81.87 -25.89 11.54
N PHE A 13 -81.94 -26.06 12.87
CA PHE A 13 -82.76 -26.96 13.74
C PHE A 13 -82.37 -28.47 13.71
N TYR A 14 -81.86 -28.94 14.87
CA TYR A 14 -81.98 -30.27 15.50
C TYR A 14 -80.93 -31.40 15.35
N ILE A 15 -80.68 -32.01 16.53
CA ILE A 15 -79.99 -33.27 16.91
C ILE A 15 -78.54 -33.03 17.36
N GLY A 16 -78.15 -33.19 18.62
CA GLY A 16 -78.49 -34.26 19.56
C GLY A 16 -77.23 -35.09 19.82
N LEU A 17 -76.58 -34.84 20.96
CA LEU A 17 -75.59 -35.68 21.66
C LEU A 17 -74.72 -36.61 20.81
N PHE A 18 -73.50 -36.17 20.50
CA PHE A 18 -72.33 -37.04 20.65
C PHE A 18 -71.44 -36.44 21.73
N SER A 19 -71.25 -37.22 22.79
CA SER A 19 -70.18 -37.04 23.75
C SER A 19 -68.85 -36.97 23.01
N LEU A 20 -68.27 -35.78 22.88
CA LEU A 20 -66.85 -35.66 22.62
C LEU A 20 -66.12 -36.21 23.87
N PRO A 21 -65.13 -37.09 23.69
CA PRO A 21 -64.44 -37.71 24.81
C PRO A 21 -63.79 -36.62 25.68
N GLN A 22 -63.72 -36.88 26.98
CA GLN A 22 -62.94 -36.06 27.91
C GLN A 22 -61.58 -35.73 27.31
N GLY A 23 -61.20 -34.46 27.43
CA GLY A 23 -60.00 -33.91 26.83
C GLY A 23 -58.79 -34.78 27.09
N ILE A 24 -58.11 -35.16 26.02
CA ILE A 24 -56.66 -35.33 26.08
C ILE A 24 -56.15 -33.93 26.39
N LEU A 25 -55.86 -33.64 27.67
CA LEU A 25 -55.11 -32.43 28.00
C LEU A 25 -53.84 -32.49 27.16
N ALA A 26 -53.66 -31.51 26.27
CA ALA A 26 -52.46 -31.44 25.45
C ALA A 26 -51.27 -31.42 26.41
N GLN A 27 -50.41 -32.45 26.33
CA GLN A 27 -49.29 -32.58 27.24
C GLN A 27 -48.33 -31.43 26.97
N ILE A 28 -48.31 -30.45 27.88
CA ILE A 28 -47.41 -29.30 27.79
C ILE A 28 -45.98 -29.79 28.01
N VAL A 29 -45.06 -29.39 27.14
CA VAL A 29 -43.65 -29.73 27.23
C VAL A 29 -42.95 -28.71 28.11
N ASN A 30 -42.22 -29.18 29.11
CA ASN A 30 -41.42 -28.32 29.97
C ASN A 30 -40.15 -27.87 29.22
N ILE A 31 -40.02 -26.57 28.96
CA ILE A 31 -38.86 -25.95 28.31
C ILE A 31 -38.36 -24.85 29.25
N PRO A 32 -37.44 -25.16 30.17
CA PRO A 32 -37.01 -24.22 31.22
C PRO A 32 -36.08 -23.12 30.71
N ASP A 33 -35.41 -23.33 29.57
CA ASP A 33 -34.54 -22.33 28.95
C ASP A 33 -35.39 -21.35 28.11
N PRO A 34 -35.44 -20.05 28.47
CA PRO A 34 -36.28 -19.08 27.79
C PRO A 34 -35.83 -18.79 26.35
N ASN A 35 -34.54 -18.96 26.04
CA ASN A 35 -34.01 -18.73 24.71
C ASN A 35 -34.39 -19.90 23.80
N LEU A 36 -34.29 -21.14 24.29
CA LEU A 36 -34.80 -22.31 23.59
C LEU A 36 -36.32 -22.23 23.40
N GLN A 37 -37.05 -21.80 24.43
CA GLN A 37 -38.51 -21.61 24.33
C GLN A 37 -38.83 -20.59 23.23
N THR A 38 -38.10 -19.48 23.17
CA THR A 38 -38.27 -18.44 22.15
C THR A 38 -38.00 -18.99 20.75
N ALA A 39 -36.90 -19.74 20.57
CA ALA A 39 -36.57 -20.37 19.30
C ALA A 39 -37.68 -21.34 18.84
N LEU A 40 -38.19 -22.16 19.76
CA LEU A 40 -39.28 -23.10 19.47
C LEU A 40 -40.60 -22.38 19.15
N VAL A 41 -40.95 -21.32 19.88
CA VAL A 41 -42.15 -20.50 19.59
C VAL A 41 -42.07 -19.93 18.17
N ASN A 42 -40.90 -19.43 17.76
CA ASN A 42 -40.69 -18.85 16.44
C ASN A 42 -40.85 -19.91 15.34
N VAL A 43 -40.20 -21.06 15.46
CA VAL A 43 -40.27 -22.12 14.45
C VAL A 43 -41.64 -22.78 14.38
N LEU A 44 -42.36 -22.87 15.50
CA LEU A 44 -43.72 -23.42 15.56
C LEU A 44 -44.80 -22.38 15.21
N GLU A 45 -44.41 -21.14 14.87
CA GLU A 45 -45.31 -20.01 14.55
C GLU A 45 -46.38 -19.76 15.64
N LYS A 46 -46.01 -19.94 16.92
CA LYS A 46 -46.93 -19.75 18.05
C LYS A 46 -46.95 -18.30 18.53
N ALA A 47 -48.05 -17.88 19.14
CA ALA A 47 -48.09 -16.57 19.77
C ALA A 47 -47.25 -16.56 21.07
N PRO A 48 -46.65 -15.42 21.45
CA PRO A 48 -45.91 -15.32 22.72
C PRO A 48 -46.77 -15.73 23.91
N GLY A 49 -46.29 -16.70 24.70
CA GLY A 49 -46.98 -17.22 25.88
C GLY A 49 -47.91 -18.40 25.63
N ASP A 50 -48.16 -18.78 24.36
CA ASP A 50 -48.88 -20.02 24.06
C ASP A 50 -48.09 -21.25 24.52
N PRO A 51 -48.73 -22.24 25.18
CA PRO A 51 -48.04 -23.43 25.63
C PRO A 51 -47.57 -24.27 24.43
N ILE A 52 -46.31 -24.68 24.44
CA ILE A 52 -45.78 -25.67 23.50
C ILE A 52 -46.16 -27.07 24.01
N THR A 53 -46.86 -27.81 23.16
CA THR A 53 -47.38 -29.15 23.49
C THR A 53 -46.55 -30.24 22.82
N ALA A 54 -46.69 -31.49 23.28
CA ALA A 54 -46.02 -32.63 22.67
C ALA A 54 -46.45 -32.83 21.20
N ALA A 55 -47.69 -32.46 20.86
CA ALA A 55 -48.16 -32.48 19.48
C ALA A 55 -47.44 -31.43 18.62
N ASP A 56 -47.22 -30.23 19.15
CA ASP A 56 -46.44 -29.18 18.46
C ASP A 56 -45.01 -29.67 18.21
N MET A 57 -44.33 -30.18 19.25
CA MET A 57 -42.96 -30.71 19.14
C MET A 57 -42.84 -31.87 18.13
N ALA A 58 -43.88 -32.72 18.02
CA ALA A 58 -43.89 -33.79 17.04
C ALA A 58 -43.96 -33.30 15.59
N THR A 59 -44.31 -32.04 15.33
CA THR A 59 -44.26 -31.45 13.98
C THR A 59 -42.89 -30.92 13.59
N LEU A 60 -41.99 -30.75 14.57
CA LEU A 60 -40.68 -30.15 14.36
C LEU A 60 -39.77 -31.12 13.58
N ILE A 61 -39.33 -30.68 12.40
CA ILE A 61 -38.40 -31.41 11.52
C ILE A 61 -37.01 -30.81 11.59
N ARG A 62 -36.92 -29.48 11.57
CA ARG A 62 -35.67 -28.72 11.72
C ARG A 62 -35.81 -27.71 12.86
N LEU A 63 -34.75 -27.52 13.62
CA LEU A 63 -34.58 -26.39 14.52
C LEU A 63 -33.22 -25.75 14.25
N ASP A 64 -33.26 -24.47 13.95
CA ASP A 64 -32.11 -23.57 13.87
C ASP A 64 -32.24 -22.59 15.03
N ALA A 65 -31.27 -22.65 15.95
CA ALA A 65 -31.20 -21.82 17.13
C ALA A 65 -29.74 -21.47 17.46
N GLU A 66 -29.00 -21.06 16.44
CA GLU A 66 -27.63 -20.57 16.55
C GLU A 66 -27.57 -19.23 17.31
N GLU A 67 -26.46 -18.96 18.01
CA GLU A 67 -26.18 -17.66 18.67
C GLU A 67 -27.25 -17.19 19.68
N ALA A 68 -28.02 -18.12 20.24
CA ALA A 68 -29.21 -17.82 21.05
C ALA A 68 -28.94 -17.77 22.55
N ASN A 69 -27.70 -17.99 23.00
CA ASN A 69 -27.34 -18.13 24.42
C ASN A 69 -28.16 -19.22 25.14
N ILE A 70 -28.45 -20.33 24.46
CA ILE A 70 -29.12 -21.50 25.02
C ILE A 70 -28.13 -22.25 25.92
N THR A 71 -28.60 -22.67 27.08
CA THR A 71 -27.81 -23.42 28.08
C THR A 71 -28.40 -24.78 28.39
N ASN A 72 -29.70 -24.97 28.17
CA ASN A 72 -30.41 -26.18 28.57
C ASN A 72 -31.40 -26.65 27.49
N LEU A 73 -31.17 -27.86 26.99
CA LEU A 73 -31.95 -28.50 25.92
C LEU A 73 -33.22 -29.23 26.41
N THR A 74 -33.56 -29.14 27.70
CA THR A 74 -34.75 -29.78 28.27
C THR A 74 -35.99 -29.36 27.49
N GLY A 75 -36.79 -30.35 27.07
CA GLY A 75 -37.95 -30.17 26.22
C GLY A 75 -37.75 -30.71 24.79
N LEU A 76 -36.52 -30.67 24.26
CA LEU A 76 -36.23 -31.19 22.91
C LEU A 76 -36.44 -32.70 22.77
N ALA A 77 -36.40 -33.47 23.86
CA ALA A 77 -36.72 -34.89 23.85
C ALA A 77 -38.13 -35.20 23.29
N ALA A 78 -39.05 -34.22 23.28
CA ALA A 78 -40.37 -34.35 22.68
C ALA A 78 -40.38 -34.19 21.14
N ALA A 79 -39.33 -33.61 20.54
CA ALA A 79 -39.19 -33.38 19.10
C ALA A 79 -38.75 -34.65 18.34
N THR A 80 -39.49 -35.74 18.50
CA THR A 80 -39.10 -37.08 18.01
C THR A 80 -38.98 -37.20 16.49
N ASN A 81 -39.45 -36.20 15.72
CA ASN A 81 -39.35 -36.15 14.27
C ASN A 81 -38.22 -35.26 13.75
N LEU A 82 -37.43 -34.66 14.64
CA LEU A 82 -36.32 -33.79 14.31
C LEU A 82 -35.25 -34.56 13.50
N ASP A 83 -34.92 -34.06 12.32
CA ASP A 83 -33.86 -34.59 11.46
C ASP A 83 -32.64 -33.66 11.35
N ARG A 84 -32.81 -32.37 11.66
CA ARG A 84 -31.75 -31.37 11.64
C ARG A 84 -31.84 -30.46 12.86
N LEU A 85 -30.72 -30.32 13.56
CA LEU A 85 -30.58 -29.46 14.72
C LEU A 85 -29.29 -28.65 14.61
N GLU A 86 -29.41 -27.34 14.54
CA GLU A 86 -28.30 -26.38 14.44
C GLU A 86 -28.30 -25.52 15.71
N LEU A 87 -27.26 -25.66 16.53
CA LEU A 87 -27.12 -25.08 17.88
C LEU A 87 -25.74 -24.44 18.08
N ARG A 88 -25.12 -23.99 17.00
CA ARG A 88 -23.82 -23.34 17.02
C ARG A 88 -23.82 -22.08 17.92
N ASP A 89 -22.67 -21.78 18.53
CA ASP A 89 -22.42 -20.56 19.31
C ASP A 89 -23.45 -20.37 20.46
N ASN A 90 -23.54 -21.40 21.31
CA ASN A 90 -24.38 -21.42 22.51
C ASN A 90 -23.53 -21.80 23.74
N ALA A 91 -24.18 -22.07 24.88
CA ALA A 91 -23.50 -22.46 26.13
C ALA A 91 -24.01 -23.82 26.65
N ILE A 92 -24.24 -24.76 25.73
CA ILE A 92 -24.77 -26.09 26.01
C ILE A 92 -23.67 -27.00 26.53
N SER A 93 -23.96 -27.77 27.57
CA SER A 93 -23.06 -28.81 28.10
C SER A 93 -23.72 -30.19 28.23
N ASP A 94 -25.04 -30.24 28.43
CA ASP A 94 -25.80 -31.48 28.59
C ASP A 94 -26.58 -31.84 27.33
N LEU A 95 -26.16 -32.93 26.66
CA LEU A 95 -26.81 -33.47 25.46
C LEU A 95 -27.86 -34.55 25.79
N SER A 96 -28.11 -34.87 27.06
CA SER A 96 -29.08 -35.90 27.48
C SER A 96 -30.46 -35.79 26.84
N PRO A 97 -31.02 -34.57 26.60
CA PRO A 97 -32.30 -34.41 25.91
C PRO A 97 -32.32 -34.93 24.46
N LEU A 98 -31.15 -35.12 23.83
CA LEU A 98 -31.03 -35.55 22.44
C LEU A 98 -31.02 -37.08 22.27
N LYS A 99 -30.82 -37.85 23.34
CA LYS A 99 -30.44 -39.28 23.28
C LYS A 99 -31.37 -40.19 22.47
N ASP A 100 -32.66 -39.86 22.43
CA ASP A 100 -33.71 -40.65 21.78
C ASP A 100 -34.18 -40.04 20.44
N LEU A 101 -33.54 -38.95 19.98
CA LEU A 101 -33.87 -38.27 18.72
C LEU A 101 -33.27 -39.00 17.52
N ILE A 102 -33.57 -40.29 17.40
CA ILE A 102 -32.95 -41.23 16.46
C ILE A 102 -33.13 -40.85 14.99
N LYS A 103 -33.99 -39.89 14.66
CA LYS A 103 -34.20 -39.40 13.29
C LYS A 103 -33.20 -38.31 12.88
N LEU A 104 -32.42 -37.76 13.82
CA LEU A 104 -31.38 -36.79 13.54
C LEU A 104 -30.40 -37.33 12.49
N GLN A 105 -30.18 -36.51 11.47
CA GLN A 105 -29.24 -36.72 10.38
C GLN A 105 -28.15 -35.65 10.40
N VAL A 106 -28.52 -34.41 10.72
CA VAL A 106 -27.59 -33.28 10.81
C VAL A 106 -27.63 -32.70 12.21
N LEU A 107 -26.48 -32.62 12.86
CA LEU A 107 -26.32 -32.04 14.19
C LEU A 107 -25.11 -31.11 14.20
N ASP A 108 -25.37 -29.82 14.38
CA ASP A 108 -24.33 -28.81 14.59
C ASP A 108 -24.35 -28.32 16.04
N LEU A 109 -23.22 -28.53 16.73
CA LEU A 109 -22.97 -28.21 18.13
C LEU A 109 -21.66 -27.41 18.28
N ASP A 110 -21.19 -26.77 17.21
CA ASP A 110 -19.99 -25.94 17.23
C ASP A 110 -20.07 -24.84 18.30
N SER A 111 -18.93 -24.44 18.86
CA SER A 111 -18.83 -23.39 19.87
C SER A 111 -19.81 -23.56 21.03
N ASN A 112 -19.61 -24.60 21.83
CA ASN A 112 -20.41 -24.90 23.03
C ASN A 112 -19.50 -25.35 24.19
N ASN A 113 -20.07 -25.91 25.26
CA ASN A 113 -19.35 -26.38 26.45
C ASN A 113 -19.49 -27.90 26.65
N ILE A 114 -19.51 -28.67 25.56
CA ILE A 114 -19.75 -30.11 25.56
C ILE A 114 -18.43 -30.85 25.83
N SER A 115 -18.51 -31.88 26.67
CA SER A 115 -17.42 -32.82 26.91
C SER A 115 -17.85 -34.29 26.83
N ASP A 116 -19.14 -34.58 27.00
CA ASP A 116 -19.70 -35.93 26.98
C ASP A 116 -20.60 -36.14 25.75
N LEU A 117 -20.16 -37.03 24.84
CA LEU A 117 -20.92 -37.45 23.66
C LEU A 117 -21.78 -38.70 23.89
N SER A 118 -21.81 -39.26 25.12
CA SER A 118 -22.58 -40.47 25.43
C SER A 118 -24.05 -40.43 24.98
N PRO A 119 -24.77 -39.30 25.08
CA PRO A 119 -26.13 -39.19 24.56
C PRO A 119 -26.25 -39.43 23.05
N LEU A 120 -25.19 -39.20 22.26
CA LEU A 120 -25.24 -39.36 20.80
C LEU A 120 -25.11 -40.82 20.33
N LYS A 121 -24.74 -41.74 21.21
CA LYS A 121 -24.43 -43.15 20.87
C LYS A 121 -25.53 -43.87 20.10
N GLY A 122 -26.80 -43.52 20.36
CA GLY A 122 -27.98 -44.13 19.73
C GLY A 122 -28.44 -43.46 18.44
N LEU A 123 -27.83 -42.35 18.02
CA LEU A 123 -28.29 -41.53 16.90
C LEU A 123 -27.79 -42.07 15.56
N ILE A 124 -28.08 -43.34 15.30
CA ILE A 124 -27.57 -44.15 14.19
C ILE A 124 -27.89 -43.62 12.78
N ASN A 125 -28.75 -42.60 12.66
CA ASN A 125 -29.08 -41.95 11.40
C ASN A 125 -28.26 -40.68 11.12
N LEU A 126 -27.39 -40.25 12.04
CA LEU A 126 -26.51 -39.12 11.80
C LEU A 126 -25.63 -39.35 10.56
N THR A 127 -25.65 -38.37 9.67
CA THR A 127 -24.81 -38.28 8.47
C THR A 127 -23.80 -37.14 8.60
N ASN A 128 -24.13 -36.08 9.34
CA ASN A 128 -23.28 -34.91 9.54
C ASN A 128 -23.26 -34.52 11.01
N LEU A 129 -22.06 -34.43 11.58
CA LEU A 129 -21.84 -34.01 12.96
C LEU A 129 -20.75 -32.94 13.00
N ASN A 130 -21.09 -31.76 13.53
CA ASN A 130 -20.13 -30.74 13.88
C ASN A 130 -20.12 -30.57 15.40
N VAL A 131 -18.96 -30.81 16.01
CA VAL A 131 -18.72 -30.67 17.46
C VAL A 131 -17.47 -29.84 17.73
N SER A 132 -17.10 -28.97 16.78
CA SER A 132 -15.94 -28.09 16.88
C SER A 132 -16.05 -27.14 18.08
N HIS A 133 -14.92 -26.60 18.54
CA HIS A 133 -14.82 -25.64 19.65
C HIS A 133 -15.61 -26.09 20.91
N ASN A 134 -15.23 -27.25 21.43
CA ASN A 134 -15.81 -27.87 22.63
C ASN A 134 -14.67 -28.43 23.50
N ALA A 135 -14.99 -29.27 24.50
CA ALA A 135 -14.03 -29.89 25.41
C ALA A 135 -14.06 -31.43 25.35
N ILE A 136 -14.21 -31.98 24.15
CA ILE A 136 -14.38 -33.42 23.92
C ILE A 136 -13.03 -34.14 23.89
N THR A 137 -12.93 -35.24 24.66
CA THR A 137 -11.72 -36.08 24.75
C THR A 137 -11.97 -37.54 24.36
N ASP A 138 -13.22 -37.96 24.13
CA ASP A 138 -13.58 -39.36 23.86
C ASP A 138 -14.61 -39.49 22.74
N PHE A 139 -14.23 -40.20 21.67
CA PHE A 139 -15.10 -40.54 20.55
C PHE A 139 -15.74 -41.93 20.65
N SER A 140 -15.54 -42.69 21.74
CA SER A 140 -16.16 -44.00 21.96
C SER A 140 -17.69 -44.02 21.75
N PRO A 141 -18.45 -42.98 22.12
CA PRO A 141 -19.88 -42.92 21.81
C PRO A 141 -20.21 -42.93 20.32
N LEU A 142 -19.30 -42.48 19.45
CA LEU A 142 -19.54 -42.35 18.01
C LEU A 142 -19.32 -43.66 17.24
N ALA A 143 -18.65 -44.67 17.83
CA ALA A 143 -18.18 -45.86 17.13
C ALA A 143 -19.25 -46.66 16.36
N GLY A 144 -20.53 -46.53 16.75
CA GLY A 144 -21.67 -47.20 16.12
C GLY A 144 -22.39 -46.40 15.02
N LEU A 145 -21.98 -45.15 14.75
CA LEU A 145 -22.66 -44.24 13.83
C LEU A 145 -22.29 -44.52 12.37
N ILE A 146 -22.55 -45.75 11.90
CA ILE A 146 -22.10 -46.27 10.60
C ILE A 146 -22.62 -45.50 9.37
N ARG A 147 -23.59 -44.58 9.56
CA ARG A 147 -24.14 -43.68 8.53
C ARG A 147 -23.44 -42.32 8.47
N LEU A 148 -22.56 -42.01 9.42
CA LEU A 148 -21.86 -40.73 9.46
C LEU A 148 -20.98 -40.59 8.22
N GLU A 149 -21.18 -39.52 7.47
CA GLU A 149 -20.46 -39.20 6.24
C GLU A 149 -19.47 -38.04 6.43
N SER A 150 -19.76 -37.11 7.35
CA SER A 150 -18.93 -35.94 7.64
C SER A 150 -18.83 -35.69 9.13
N ILE A 151 -17.62 -35.49 9.63
CA ILE A 151 -17.38 -35.08 11.02
C ILE A 151 -16.41 -33.88 11.07
N HIS A 152 -16.77 -32.87 11.87
CA HIS A 152 -15.97 -31.68 12.17
C HIS A 152 -15.78 -31.61 13.68
N PHE A 153 -14.54 -31.45 14.14
CA PHE A 153 -14.21 -31.45 15.58
C PHE A 153 -13.01 -30.56 15.93
N THR A 154 -12.79 -29.51 15.15
CA THR A 154 -11.75 -28.49 15.38
C THR A 154 -11.72 -28.02 16.84
N GLU A 155 -10.52 -27.70 17.36
CA GLU A 155 -10.31 -27.16 18.71
C GLU A 155 -10.99 -28.01 19.80
N ASN A 156 -10.70 -29.32 19.79
CA ASN A 156 -11.03 -30.24 20.86
C ASN A 156 -9.78 -31.01 21.32
N PRO A 157 -9.65 -31.35 22.61
CA PRO A 157 -8.53 -32.13 23.15
C PRO A 157 -8.61 -33.62 22.82
N ILE A 158 -8.97 -33.99 21.59
CA ILE A 158 -9.06 -35.38 21.12
C ILE A 158 -7.75 -35.83 20.47
N ALA A 159 -7.23 -36.97 20.92
CA ALA A 159 -6.00 -37.57 20.37
C ALA A 159 -6.25 -38.97 19.77
N ASP A 160 -7.18 -39.74 20.34
CA ASP A 160 -7.45 -41.11 19.93
C ASP A 160 -8.58 -41.18 18.89
N LEU A 161 -8.21 -41.59 17.66
CA LEU A 161 -9.15 -41.82 16.57
C LEU A 161 -9.64 -43.27 16.47
N THR A 162 -9.17 -44.19 17.33
CA THR A 162 -9.56 -45.61 17.32
C THR A 162 -11.08 -45.82 17.32
N PRO A 163 -11.90 -45.04 18.02
CA PRO A 163 -13.35 -45.20 17.94
C PRO A 163 -13.94 -45.01 16.55
N LEU A 164 -13.25 -44.35 15.62
CA LEU A 164 -13.76 -44.04 14.28
C LEU A 164 -13.67 -45.23 13.31
N VAL A 165 -12.93 -46.31 13.62
CA VAL A 165 -12.66 -47.44 12.69
C VAL A 165 -13.93 -48.08 12.09
N GLY A 166 -15.06 -48.00 12.81
CA GLY A 166 -16.35 -48.56 12.39
C GLY A 166 -17.19 -47.65 11.49
N LEU A 167 -16.77 -46.41 11.24
CA LEU A 167 -17.53 -45.41 10.49
C LEU A 167 -17.39 -45.61 8.97
N ILE A 168 -17.82 -46.76 8.48
CA ILE A 168 -17.65 -47.21 7.09
C ILE A 168 -18.28 -46.31 6.01
N SER A 169 -19.12 -45.34 6.41
CA SER A 169 -19.70 -44.35 5.52
C SER A 169 -18.95 -43.02 5.50
N LEU A 170 -17.94 -42.82 6.35
CA LEU A 170 -17.25 -41.55 6.49
C LEU A 170 -16.51 -41.20 5.21
N ARG A 171 -16.76 -39.98 4.72
CA ARG A 171 -16.20 -39.42 3.49
C ARG A 171 -15.31 -38.23 3.77
N ARG A 172 -15.59 -37.49 4.83
CA ARG A 172 -14.93 -36.24 5.21
C ARG A 172 -14.64 -36.22 6.71
N LEU A 173 -13.40 -35.87 7.04
CA LEU A 173 -12.94 -35.67 8.40
C LEU A 173 -12.20 -34.34 8.42
N HIS A 174 -12.68 -33.40 9.23
CA HIS A 174 -12.13 -32.05 9.33
C HIS A 174 -11.78 -31.71 10.77
N THR A 175 -10.55 -31.25 10.98
CA THR A 175 -10.10 -30.74 12.26
C THR A 175 -8.93 -29.77 12.10
N TRP A 176 -8.91 -28.77 12.98
CA TRP A 176 -7.77 -27.89 13.22
C TRP A 176 -7.49 -27.85 14.72
N GLY A 177 -6.24 -27.75 15.16
CA GLY A 177 -5.97 -27.48 16.58
C GLY A 177 -6.14 -28.69 17.49
N THR A 178 -5.91 -29.91 17.00
CA THR A 178 -6.11 -31.15 17.77
C THR A 178 -4.83 -31.96 17.92
N PRO A 179 -4.55 -32.57 19.10
CA PRO A 179 -3.31 -33.30 19.38
C PRO A 179 -3.33 -34.73 18.79
N ILE A 180 -3.65 -34.85 17.50
CA ILE A 180 -3.67 -36.15 16.80
C ILE A 180 -2.26 -36.46 16.29
N GLU A 181 -1.69 -37.56 16.77
CA GLU A 181 -0.39 -38.06 16.33
C GLU A 181 -0.49 -39.36 15.51
N ASN A 182 -1.60 -40.10 15.60
CA ASN A 182 -1.72 -41.45 15.03
C ASN A 182 -2.93 -41.60 14.12
N LEU A 183 -2.67 -41.85 12.83
CA LEU A 183 -3.70 -42.00 11.80
C LEU A 183 -4.11 -43.46 11.50
N SER A 184 -3.54 -44.45 12.19
CA SER A 184 -3.76 -45.87 11.88
C SER A 184 -5.24 -46.29 11.92
N ALA A 185 -6.04 -45.69 12.79
CA ALA A 185 -7.48 -45.92 12.85
C ALA A 185 -8.22 -45.56 11.54
N LEU A 186 -7.68 -44.63 10.76
CA LEU A 186 -8.32 -44.13 9.54
C LEU A 186 -8.10 -45.05 8.34
N THR A 187 -7.12 -45.96 8.36
CA THR A 187 -6.84 -46.88 7.25
C THR A 187 -7.98 -47.87 7.00
N ALA A 188 -8.81 -48.12 8.03
CA ALA A 188 -9.99 -48.97 7.95
C ALA A 188 -11.19 -48.32 7.23
N LEU A 189 -11.13 -47.03 6.88
CA LEU A 189 -12.27 -46.27 6.34
C LEU A 189 -12.33 -46.29 4.80
N PRO A 190 -13.17 -47.13 4.18
CA PRO A 190 -13.09 -47.42 2.75
C PRO A 190 -13.60 -46.28 1.85
N LYS A 191 -14.30 -45.28 2.41
CA LYS A 191 -14.93 -44.19 1.67
C LYS A 191 -14.33 -42.81 1.95
N LEU A 192 -13.33 -42.72 2.83
CA LEU A 192 -12.77 -41.45 3.24
C LEU A 192 -12.05 -40.80 2.05
N GLY A 193 -12.62 -39.72 1.51
CA GLY A 193 -12.09 -39.04 0.33
C GLY A 193 -11.40 -37.72 0.67
N ILE A 194 -11.85 -37.05 1.73
CA ILE A 194 -11.31 -35.77 2.18
C ILE A 194 -10.80 -35.95 3.60
N LEU A 195 -9.51 -35.72 3.79
CA LEU A 195 -8.84 -35.75 5.07
C LEU A 195 -8.23 -34.37 5.34
N ASP A 196 -8.65 -33.74 6.42
CA ASP A 196 -8.20 -32.42 6.81
C ASP A 196 -7.86 -32.45 8.31
N ILE A 197 -6.55 -32.49 8.60
CA ILE A 197 -5.98 -32.54 9.95
C ILE A 197 -4.88 -31.48 10.02
N CYS A 198 -5.28 -30.26 10.35
CA CYS A 198 -4.40 -29.10 10.38
C CYS A 198 -4.10 -28.62 11.81
N GLY A 199 -3.08 -27.78 11.97
CA GLY A 199 -2.77 -27.08 13.23
C GLY A 199 -2.51 -28.02 14.41
N GLY A 200 -1.63 -28.99 14.25
CA GLY A 200 -1.31 -29.99 15.28
C GLY A 200 0.19 -30.32 15.33
N GLU A 201 0.52 -31.45 15.94
CA GLU A 201 1.91 -31.94 16.11
C GLU A 201 2.16 -33.22 15.30
N LEU A 202 1.41 -33.41 14.21
CA LEU A 202 1.50 -34.63 13.41
C LEU A 202 2.86 -34.73 12.71
N THR A 203 3.58 -35.82 12.94
CA THR A 203 4.89 -36.10 12.32
C THR A 203 4.84 -37.33 11.42
N ASP A 204 4.15 -38.39 11.86
CA ASP A 204 4.07 -39.66 11.15
C ASP A 204 2.78 -39.77 10.32
N ILE A 205 2.94 -39.73 9.00
CA ILE A 205 1.87 -39.95 8.03
C ILE A 205 1.98 -41.30 7.30
N SER A 206 2.79 -42.23 7.81
CA SER A 206 2.94 -43.58 7.23
C SER A 206 1.61 -44.33 6.99
N PRO A 207 0.56 -44.19 7.83
CA PRO A 207 -0.71 -44.86 7.56
C PRO A 207 -1.39 -44.40 6.26
N LEU A 208 -1.09 -43.18 5.77
CA LEU A 208 -1.67 -42.67 4.52
C LEU A 208 -1.31 -43.54 3.31
N ALA A 209 -0.22 -44.31 3.36
CA ALA A 209 0.18 -45.19 2.26
C ALA A 209 -0.86 -46.27 1.90
N GLU A 210 -1.76 -46.60 2.84
CA GLU A 210 -2.84 -47.57 2.63
C GLU A 210 -4.14 -46.93 2.13
N MET A 211 -4.24 -45.60 2.18
CA MET A 211 -5.49 -44.84 2.01
C MET A 211 -5.70 -44.35 0.56
N THR A 212 -5.48 -45.23 -0.41
CA THR A 212 -5.53 -44.92 -1.86
C THR A 212 -6.88 -44.37 -2.39
N GLN A 213 -7.93 -44.47 -1.58
CA GLN A 213 -9.23 -43.85 -1.85
C GLN A 213 -9.23 -42.31 -1.71
N LEU A 214 -8.25 -41.71 -1.02
CA LEU A 214 -8.19 -40.28 -0.78
C LEU A 214 -8.16 -39.47 -2.08
N ARG A 215 -8.79 -38.29 -2.05
CA ARG A 215 -8.90 -37.34 -3.15
C ARG A 215 -8.41 -35.96 -2.75
N GLU A 216 -8.59 -35.59 -1.49
CA GLU A 216 -8.11 -34.33 -0.95
C GLU A 216 -7.46 -34.57 0.42
N VAL A 217 -6.26 -34.03 0.61
CA VAL A 217 -5.49 -34.13 1.84
C VAL A 217 -4.99 -32.74 2.23
N TYR A 218 -5.34 -32.29 3.42
CA TYR A 218 -4.92 -31.02 4.01
C TYR A 218 -4.26 -31.31 5.37
N LEU A 219 -2.96 -30.99 5.49
CA LEU A 219 -2.14 -31.26 6.66
C LEU A 219 -1.34 -30.02 7.06
N VAL A 220 -1.98 -28.84 6.97
CA VAL A 220 -1.34 -27.54 7.19
C VAL A 220 -0.93 -27.37 8.65
N GLY A 221 0.26 -26.82 8.91
CA GLY A 221 0.66 -26.46 10.27
C GLY A 221 0.88 -27.67 11.16
N ASN A 222 1.68 -28.63 10.68
CA ASN A 222 2.11 -29.83 11.40
C ASN A 222 3.65 -29.90 11.40
N GLU A 223 4.22 -31.02 11.85
CA GLU A 223 5.67 -31.23 11.94
C GLU A 223 6.16 -32.31 10.95
N ILE A 224 5.51 -32.42 9.79
CA ILE A 224 5.79 -33.47 8.81
C ILE A 224 7.11 -33.19 8.10
N THR A 225 7.96 -34.22 8.01
CA THR A 225 9.24 -34.19 7.27
C THR A 225 9.28 -35.19 6.12
N ASP A 226 8.73 -36.39 6.32
CA ASP A 226 8.69 -37.47 5.34
C ASP A 226 7.30 -37.59 4.69
N ILE A 227 7.26 -37.36 3.37
CA ILE A 227 6.04 -37.51 2.56
C ILE A 227 6.07 -38.70 1.61
N THR A 228 7.02 -39.62 1.79
CA THR A 228 7.07 -40.91 1.05
C THR A 228 5.73 -41.65 1.02
N PRO A 229 4.94 -41.70 2.12
CA PRO A 229 3.64 -42.39 2.14
C PRO A 229 2.66 -41.89 1.07
N LEU A 230 2.75 -40.62 0.66
CA LEU A 230 1.85 -40.01 -0.33
C LEU A 230 2.03 -40.56 -1.74
N SER A 231 3.19 -41.15 -2.07
CA SER A 231 3.49 -41.67 -3.44
C SER A 231 2.51 -42.75 -3.94
N SER A 232 1.80 -43.41 -3.03
CA SER A 232 0.78 -44.41 -3.34
C SER A 232 -0.59 -43.81 -3.67
N LEU A 233 -0.83 -42.53 -3.34
CA LEU A 233 -2.12 -41.86 -3.45
C LEU A 233 -2.35 -41.30 -4.86
N THR A 234 -2.17 -42.12 -5.90
CA THR A 234 -2.21 -41.66 -7.31
C THR A 234 -3.56 -41.09 -7.76
N GLY A 235 -4.62 -41.27 -6.96
CA GLY A 235 -5.93 -40.66 -7.18
C GLY A 235 -6.12 -39.27 -6.56
N LEU A 236 -5.13 -38.76 -5.84
CA LEU A 236 -5.18 -37.48 -5.13
C LEU A 236 -5.29 -36.31 -6.13
N ALA A 237 -6.22 -35.39 -5.86
CA ALA A 237 -6.52 -34.24 -6.72
C ALA A 237 -6.11 -32.90 -6.07
N ARG A 238 -6.16 -32.79 -4.74
CA ARG A 238 -5.80 -31.59 -3.98
C ARG A 238 -4.93 -31.96 -2.78
N LEU A 239 -3.84 -31.24 -2.58
CA LEU A 239 -2.90 -31.48 -1.49
C LEU A 239 -2.42 -30.16 -0.88
N SER A 240 -2.60 -29.97 0.42
CA SER A 240 -1.91 -28.90 1.15
C SER A 240 -1.01 -29.48 2.24
N LEU A 241 0.26 -29.12 2.19
CA LEU A 241 1.31 -29.44 3.15
C LEU A 241 1.99 -28.15 3.64
N ARG A 242 1.29 -27.01 3.56
CA ARG A 242 1.82 -25.72 4.01
C ARG A 242 2.25 -25.76 5.47
N HIS A 243 3.29 -25.01 5.85
CA HIS A 243 3.78 -24.90 7.23
C HIS A 243 4.10 -26.29 7.82
N ASN A 244 5.07 -26.96 7.20
CA ASN A 244 5.66 -28.22 7.66
C ASN A 244 7.20 -28.13 7.56
N GLN A 245 7.90 -29.26 7.68
CA GLN A 245 9.36 -29.33 7.67
C GLN A 245 9.90 -30.20 6.50
N ILE A 246 9.16 -30.23 5.39
CA ILE A 246 9.43 -31.09 4.23
C ILE A 246 10.63 -30.57 3.45
N SER A 247 11.52 -31.47 3.03
CA SER A 247 12.67 -31.10 2.18
C SER A 247 12.75 -31.86 0.85
N ASP A 248 12.17 -33.06 0.79
CA ASP A 248 12.11 -33.90 -0.41
C ASP A 248 10.68 -33.99 -0.94
N VAL A 249 10.48 -33.55 -2.18
CA VAL A 249 9.19 -33.63 -2.90
C VAL A 249 9.15 -34.71 -3.97
N SER A 250 10.19 -35.54 -4.07
CA SER A 250 10.23 -36.67 -5.00
C SER A 250 9.04 -37.64 -4.90
N PRO A 251 8.44 -37.89 -3.72
CA PRO A 251 7.25 -38.75 -3.63
C PRO A 251 6.05 -38.23 -4.43
N LEU A 252 5.96 -36.91 -4.66
CA LEU A 252 4.85 -36.28 -5.37
C LEU A 252 4.90 -36.51 -6.89
N ALA A 253 6.06 -36.86 -7.45
CA ALA A 253 6.27 -36.99 -8.90
C ALA A 253 5.35 -38.02 -9.60
N THR A 254 4.77 -38.94 -8.82
CA THR A 254 3.87 -40.01 -9.30
C THR A 254 2.38 -39.61 -9.29
N LEU A 255 2.04 -38.45 -8.71
CA LEU A 255 0.66 -38.06 -8.41
C LEU A 255 0.04 -37.25 -9.56
N HIS A 256 -0.08 -37.88 -10.73
CA HIS A 256 -0.49 -37.22 -11.97
C HIS A 256 -1.95 -36.71 -12.00
N ASN A 257 -2.78 -37.03 -11.00
CA ASN A 257 -4.14 -36.53 -10.88
C ASN A 257 -4.25 -35.22 -10.09
N LEU A 258 -3.15 -34.72 -9.52
CA LEU A 258 -3.14 -33.46 -8.80
C LEU A 258 -3.55 -32.32 -9.73
N THR A 259 -4.35 -31.40 -9.20
CA THR A 259 -4.79 -30.17 -9.87
C THR A 259 -4.38 -28.93 -9.06
N TRP A 260 -4.14 -29.12 -7.76
CA TRP A 260 -3.74 -28.07 -6.84
C TRP A 260 -2.83 -28.64 -5.74
N ILE A 261 -1.70 -27.97 -5.50
CA ILE A 261 -0.70 -28.34 -4.51
C ILE A 261 -0.23 -27.07 -3.79
N GLU A 262 -0.22 -27.14 -2.46
CA GLU A 262 0.35 -26.09 -1.62
C GLU A 262 1.49 -26.64 -0.75
N LEU A 263 2.69 -26.10 -0.95
CA LEU A 263 3.94 -26.51 -0.30
C LEU A 263 4.63 -25.34 0.43
N ASN A 264 3.94 -24.21 0.58
CA ASN A 264 4.52 -22.99 1.14
C ASN A 264 5.05 -23.20 2.57
N ASN A 265 6.11 -22.48 2.94
CA ASN A 265 6.71 -22.55 4.28
C ASN A 265 7.11 -23.98 4.66
N ASN A 266 8.09 -24.51 3.91
CA ASN A 266 8.75 -25.79 4.14
C ASN A 266 10.28 -25.60 3.98
N ASN A 267 11.03 -26.70 3.94
CA ASN A 267 12.49 -26.74 3.80
C ASN A 267 12.92 -27.28 2.43
N ILE A 268 12.08 -27.17 1.40
CA ILE A 268 12.29 -27.78 0.08
C ILE A 268 13.37 -27.01 -0.68
N GLN A 269 14.42 -27.72 -1.12
CA GLN A 269 15.52 -27.14 -1.91
C GLN A 269 15.45 -27.44 -3.42
N ASP A 270 14.84 -28.56 -3.79
CA ASP A 270 14.76 -29.01 -5.18
C ASP A 270 13.30 -29.27 -5.56
N PHE A 271 12.77 -28.43 -6.44
CA PHE A 271 11.43 -28.57 -7.00
C PHE A 271 11.41 -29.36 -8.31
N SER A 272 12.56 -29.79 -8.83
CA SER A 272 12.64 -30.52 -10.10
C SER A 272 11.78 -31.79 -10.18
N PRO A 273 11.50 -32.53 -9.08
CA PRO A 273 10.58 -33.67 -9.14
C PRO A 273 9.15 -33.28 -9.53
N LEU A 274 8.72 -32.06 -9.23
CA LEU A 274 7.39 -31.56 -9.59
C LEU A 274 7.22 -31.36 -11.10
N ASN A 275 8.30 -31.32 -11.88
CA ASN A 275 8.23 -31.26 -13.35
C ASN A 275 7.60 -32.50 -14.00
N ALA A 276 7.46 -33.60 -13.24
CA ALA A 276 6.77 -34.81 -13.69
C ALA A 276 5.23 -34.68 -13.63
N LEU A 277 4.72 -33.66 -12.95
CA LEU A 277 3.29 -33.39 -12.85
C LEU A 277 2.73 -32.76 -14.14
N PRO A 278 1.40 -32.83 -14.36
CA PRO A 278 0.76 -32.09 -15.43
C PRO A 278 1.09 -30.58 -15.40
N LYS A 279 1.10 -29.93 -16.57
CA LYS A 279 1.47 -28.51 -16.65
C LYS A 279 0.41 -27.56 -16.09
N ASP A 280 -0.82 -28.03 -15.94
CA ASP A 280 -1.99 -27.29 -15.47
C ASP A 280 -2.22 -27.42 -13.95
N VAL A 281 -1.33 -28.13 -13.24
CA VAL A 281 -1.37 -28.17 -11.78
C VAL A 281 -1.02 -26.80 -11.22
N ASN A 282 -1.91 -26.24 -10.40
CA ASN A 282 -1.60 -25.05 -9.63
C ASN A 282 -0.70 -25.42 -8.46
N ILE A 283 0.56 -24.99 -8.47
CA ILE A 283 1.58 -25.32 -7.48
C ILE A 283 2.02 -24.04 -6.77
N ILE A 284 1.84 -23.99 -5.45
CA ILE A 284 2.17 -22.85 -4.60
C ILE A 284 3.35 -23.25 -3.69
N THR A 285 4.51 -22.59 -3.80
CA THR A 285 5.78 -23.00 -3.17
C THR A 285 6.53 -21.92 -2.41
N PHE A 286 5.94 -20.74 -2.19
CA PHE A 286 6.62 -19.61 -1.57
C PHE A 286 7.16 -19.92 -0.17
N SER A 287 8.18 -19.18 0.25
CA SER A 287 8.88 -19.38 1.54
C SER A 287 9.55 -20.75 1.66
N ASN A 288 10.14 -21.26 0.58
CA ASN A 288 11.02 -22.43 0.58
C ASN A 288 12.46 -22.06 0.18
N PRO A 289 13.50 -22.71 0.72
CA PRO A 289 14.90 -22.38 0.43
C PRO A 289 15.32 -22.65 -1.04
N GLY A 290 14.70 -23.65 -1.66
CA GLY A 290 14.90 -24.06 -3.06
C GLY A 290 14.05 -23.33 -4.06
N GLU A 291 13.19 -22.45 -3.57
CA GLU A 291 12.47 -21.57 -4.45
C GLU A 291 13.56 -20.75 -5.13
N VAL A 292 13.67 -20.89 -6.44
CA VAL A 292 14.51 -20.00 -7.23
C VAL A 292 13.90 -18.64 -6.97
N ARG A 293 14.52 -17.87 -6.05
CA ARG A 293 14.03 -16.58 -5.59
C ARG A 293 13.54 -15.88 -6.84
N PRO A 294 12.22 -15.68 -6.96
CA PRO A 294 11.73 -15.14 -8.19
C PRO A 294 12.37 -13.76 -8.30
N ALA A 295 12.76 -13.39 -9.53
CA ALA A 295 12.99 -12.02 -9.98
C ALA A 295 13.29 -10.99 -8.88
N PRO A 296 14.49 -10.36 -8.83
CA PRO A 296 14.72 -9.20 -7.96
C PRO A 296 13.49 -8.29 -7.88
N LYS A 297 13.00 -8.10 -6.64
CA LYS A 297 11.84 -7.26 -6.37
C LYS A 297 12.20 -5.81 -6.73
N ILE A 298 11.32 -5.15 -7.48
CA ILE A 298 11.42 -3.72 -7.77
C ILE A 298 11.02 -2.97 -6.49
N THR A 299 12.01 -2.59 -5.69
CA THR A 299 11.78 -1.94 -4.40
C THR A 299 11.64 -0.43 -4.52
N GLY A 300 12.09 0.17 -5.62
CA GLY A 300 11.98 1.60 -5.86
C GLY A 300 13.34 2.27 -6.13
N PRO A 301 13.30 3.60 -6.32
CA PRO A 301 12.26 4.49 -5.81
C PRO A 301 10.95 4.46 -6.62
N TRP A 302 9.81 4.47 -5.93
CA TRP A 302 8.47 4.58 -6.52
C TRP A 302 7.83 5.91 -6.13
N LEU A 303 6.89 6.43 -6.94
CA LEU A 303 5.91 7.42 -6.49
C LEU A 303 4.59 6.73 -6.15
N TRP A 304 4.08 6.96 -4.95
CA TRP A 304 2.85 6.37 -4.45
C TRP A 304 1.78 7.43 -4.15
N VAL A 305 0.52 7.03 -4.33
CA VAL A 305 -0.64 7.76 -3.81
C VAL A 305 -1.76 6.77 -3.48
N ILE A 306 -2.59 7.08 -2.49
CA ILE A 306 -3.78 6.28 -2.17
C ILE A 306 -5.06 7.06 -2.46
N VAL A 307 -6.09 6.36 -2.93
CA VAL A 307 -7.41 6.93 -3.21
C VAL A 307 -8.50 6.04 -2.61
N PRO A 308 -9.50 6.60 -1.89
CA PRO A 308 -10.61 5.82 -1.37
C PRO A 308 -11.48 5.26 -2.51
N THR A 309 -11.86 3.98 -2.42
CA THR A 309 -12.69 3.33 -3.44
C THR A 309 -14.20 3.56 -3.22
N GLY A 310 -14.57 3.96 -1.99
CA GLY A 310 -15.92 4.34 -1.61
C GLY A 310 -16.80 3.13 -1.34
N ASP A 311 -17.87 3.00 -2.14
CA ASP A 311 -18.96 2.04 -2.00
C ASP A 311 -18.63 0.60 -2.43
N VAL A 312 -17.45 0.36 -2.99
CA VAL A 312 -16.93 -0.96 -3.39
C VAL A 312 -15.44 -1.03 -3.07
N SER A 313 -14.90 -2.22 -2.77
CA SER A 313 -13.50 -2.44 -2.41
C SER A 313 -12.96 -3.75 -3.01
N GLY A 314 -11.66 -4.02 -2.86
CA GLY A 314 -10.98 -5.23 -3.35
C GLY A 314 -11.26 -5.57 -4.82
N ALA A 315 -11.57 -6.84 -5.07
CA ALA A 315 -11.92 -7.37 -6.39
C ALA A 315 -13.08 -6.63 -7.07
N ALA A 316 -14.11 -6.25 -6.31
CA ALA A 316 -15.27 -5.54 -6.84
C ALA A 316 -14.88 -4.13 -7.32
N ALA A 317 -14.00 -3.44 -6.59
CA ALA A 317 -13.45 -2.15 -7.01
C ALA A 317 -12.60 -2.28 -8.28
N ALA A 318 -11.70 -3.27 -8.33
CA ALA A 318 -10.86 -3.53 -9.50
C ALA A 318 -11.70 -3.83 -10.76
N ALA A 319 -12.75 -4.65 -10.63
CA ALA A 319 -13.64 -5.05 -11.72
C ALA A 319 -14.64 -3.95 -12.13
N SER A 320 -14.79 -2.88 -11.36
CA SER A 320 -15.82 -1.85 -11.58
C SER A 320 -15.63 -1.03 -12.86
N GLY A 321 -14.43 -1.05 -13.45
CA GLY A 321 -14.06 -0.21 -14.59
C GLY A 321 -13.94 1.29 -14.25
N ARG A 322 -14.02 1.66 -12.96
CA ARG A 322 -13.82 3.05 -12.51
C ARG A 322 -12.34 3.41 -12.58
N ASP A 323 -12.06 4.61 -13.09
CA ASP A 323 -10.76 5.28 -12.95
C ASP A 323 -10.78 6.09 -11.64
N TYR A 324 -10.12 5.56 -10.60
CA TYR A 324 -10.18 6.21 -9.28
C TYR A 324 -9.31 7.46 -9.20
N LEU A 325 -8.24 7.56 -9.99
CA LEU A 325 -7.47 8.79 -10.11
C LEU A 325 -8.34 9.90 -10.68
N SER A 326 -9.02 9.64 -11.80
CA SER A 326 -9.95 10.58 -12.44
C SER A 326 -11.07 11.01 -11.50
N ARG A 327 -11.58 10.10 -10.66
CA ARG A 327 -12.62 10.43 -9.68
C ARG A 327 -12.10 11.31 -8.55
N ALA A 328 -10.88 11.05 -8.07
CA ALA A 328 -10.27 11.83 -6.99
C ALA A 328 -9.89 13.25 -7.41
N THR A 329 -9.63 13.47 -8.70
CA THR A 329 -9.13 14.74 -9.23
C THR A 329 -10.11 15.47 -10.14
N ASP A 330 -11.40 15.10 -10.12
CA ASP A 330 -12.44 15.65 -11.01
C ASP A 330 -12.03 15.64 -12.50
N GLY A 331 -11.35 14.57 -12.93
CA GLY A 331 -10.94 14.33 -14.32
C GLY A 331 -9.62 14.96 -14.75
N THR A 332 -8.93 15.70 -13.88
CA THR A 332 -7.65 16.35 -14.24
C THR A 332 -6.47 15.38 -14.38
N THR A 333 -6.48 14.26 -13.66
CA THR A 333 -5.49 13.17 -13.75
C THR A 333 -6.22 11.85 -13.96
N THR A 334 -5.75 10.99 -14.86
CA THR A 334 -6.37 9.67 -15.16
C THR A 334 -5.34 8.55 -15.04
N GLU A 335 -5.79 7.32 -14.83
CA GLU A 335 -4.94 6.11 -14.88
C GLU A 335 -4.18 6.04 -16.21
N ALA A 336 -4.86 6.33 -17.33
CA ALA A 336 -4.24 6.32 -18.66
C ALA A 336 -3.14 7.38 -18.82
N MET A 337 -3.33 8.58 -18.26
CA MET A 337 -2.31 9.64 -18.26
C MET A 337 -1.07 9.21 -17.49
N ILE A 338 -1.25 8.70 -16.27
CA ILE A 338 -0.14 8.26 -15.42
C ILE A 338 0.55 7.03 -16.01
N ALA A 339 -0.20 6.08 -16.57
CA ALA A 339 0.36 4.90 -17.22
C ALA A 339 1.23 5.26 -18.45
N THR A 340 0.93 6.38 -19.11
CA THR A 340 1.63 6.82 -20.32
C THR A 340 2.81 7.75 -20.00
N GLN A 341 2.64 8.65 -19.04
CA GLN A 341 3.58 9.75 -18.78
C GLN A 341 4.42 9.54 -17.51
N GLY A 342 3.98 8.63 -16.65
CA GLY A 342 4.46 8.50 -15.28
C GLY A 342 3.87 9.57 -14.35
N ALA A 343 3.87 9.29 -13.05
CA ALA A 343 3.53 10.28 -12.04
C ALA A 343 4.64 11.32 -11.87
N ARG A 344 4.31 12.51 -11.38
CA ARG A 344 5.31 13.49 -10.95
C ARG A 344 5.20 13.73 -9.46
N ARG A 345 6.35 13.90 -8.83
CA ARG A 345 6.43 14.12 -7.39
C ARG A 345 5.59 15.35 -7.01
N TYR A 346 4.81 15.21 -5.93
CA TYR A 346 3.96 16.26 -5.36
C TYR A 346 2.75 16.71 -6.21
N ASP A 347 2.56 16.17 -7.41
CA ASP A 347 1.34 16.39 -8.17
C ASP A 347 0.13 15.95 -7.32
N PRO A 348 -0.93 16.79 -7.25
CA PRO A 348 -2.07 16.51 -6.38
C PRO A 348 -2.97 15.41 -6.95
N VAL A 349 -3.48 14.56 -6.05
CA VAL A 349 -4.56 13.62 -6.30
C VAL A 349 -5.57 13.76 -5.18
N GLY A 350 -6.62 14.56 -5.41
CA GLY A 350 -7.57 14.95 -4.37
C GLY A 350 -6.88 15.71 -3.24
N ASN A 351 -6.98 15.19 -2.02
CA ASN A 351 -6.31 15.73 -0.82
C ASN A 351 -4.93 15.09 -0.55
N LYS A 352 -4.45 14.20 -1.43
CA LYS A 352 -3.15 13.55 -1.34
C LYS A 352 -2.24 14.05 -2.47
N ARG A 353 -0.97 13.65 -2.41
CA ARG A 353 0.05 13.97 -3.41
C ARG A 353 0.87 12.72 -3.70
N TRP A 354 1.44 12.64 -4.89
CA TRP A 354 2.40 11.59 -5.22
C TRP A 354 3.66 11.73 -4.37
N THR A 355 3.94 10.73 -3.54
CA THR A 355 5.03 10.74 -2.56
C THR A 355 6.02 9.62 -2.85
N GLU A 356 7.33 9.91 -2.73
CA GLU A 356 8.37 8.88 -2.90
C GLU A 356 8.29 7.85 -1.78
N GLY A 357 8.44 6.57 -2.11
CA GLY A 357 8.57 5.52 -1.13
C GLY A 357 9.22 4.24 -1.69
N TYR A 358 9.67 3.38 -0.77
CA TYR A 358 10.35 2.13 -1.09
C TYR A 358 9.51 0.96 -0.59
N LEU A 359 9.12 0.08 -1.52
CA LEU A 359 8.32 -1.08 -1.19
C LEU A 359 9.22 -2.17 -0.59
N SER A 360 8.87 -2.65 0.60
CA SER A 360 9.62 -3.73 1.25
C SER A 360 9.59 -5.01 0.39
N ARG A 361 10.73 -5.71 0.35
CA ARG A 361 10.90 -6.98 -0.40
C ARG A 361 10.08 -8.14 0.16
N SER A 362 9.63 -8.02 1.40
CA SER A 362 8.98 -9.07 2.18
C SER A 362 7.95 -8.47 3.13
N GLY A 363 7.03 -9.30 3.61
CA GLY A 363 6.03 -8.93 4.61
C GLY A 363 4.63 -8.86 4.00
N GLY A 364 3.67 -9.49 4.66
CA GLY A 364 2.28 -9.60 4.19
C GLY A 364 1.45 -8.31 4.30
N ASN A 365 2.04 -7.19 4.76
CA ASN A 365 1.37 -5.90 4.92
C ASN A 365 2.20 -4.72 4.37
N ASN A 366 3.10 -4.99 3.42
CA ASN A 366 4.14 -4.05 3.01
C ASN A 366 3.63 -2.77 2.31
N ILE A 367 2.43 -2.76 1.71
CA ILE A 367 1.85 -1.52 1.17
C ILE A 367 1.29 -0.67 2.29
N ASN A 368 0.56 -1.26 3.24
CA ASN A 368 0.04 -0.52 4.39
C ASN A 368 1.17 0.14 5.20
N GLU A 369 2.24 -0.62 5.48
CA GLU A 369 3.44 -0.12 6.16
C GLU A 369 4.06 1.06 5.40
N LEU A 370 4.26 0.90 4.08
CA LEU A 370 4.78 1.93 3.19
C LEU A 370 3.93 3.21 3.20
N VAL A 371 2.61 3.10 3.00
CA VAL A 371 1.75 4.29 2.87
C VAL A 371 1.64 5.05 4.20
N ASN A 372 1.75 4.35 5.33
CA ASN A 372 1.86 4.99 6.64
C ASN A 372 3.22 5.68 6.83
N GLU A 373 4.31 5.01 6.46
CA GLU A 373 5.67 5.55 6.55
C GLU A 373 5.80 6.89 5.80
N ILE A 374 5.21 6.97 4.60
CA ILE A 374 5.28 8.16 3.75
C ILE A 374 4.12 9.16 3.96
N GLY A 375 3.33 8.98 5.04
CA GLY A 375 2.30 9.94 5.46
C GLY A 375 1.04 9.97 4.60
N LEU A 376 0.80 8.95 3.77
CA LEU A 376 -0.41 8.81 2.98
C LEU A 376 -1.55 8.15 3.77
N GLY A 377 -1.25 7.20 4.66
CA GLY A 377 -2.21 6.47 5.49
C GLY A 377 -2.12 6.77 6.99
N LEU A 378 -3.03 6.19 7.77
CA LEU A 378 -2.97 6.10 9.23
C LEU A 378 -3.37 4.68 9.65
N ASP A 379 -2.51 4.00 10.41
CA ASP A 379 -2.73 2.65 10.96
C ASP A 379 -3.13 1.58 9.91
N ASN A 380 -4.37 1.11 9.91
CA ASN A 380 -4.86 0.15 8.92
C ASN A 380 -5.71 0.87 7.88
N VAL A 381 -5.26 0.86 6.62
CA VAL A 381 -5.91 1.56 5.52
C VAL A 381 -6.80 0.60 4.73
N ASP A 382 -8.07 0.54 5.11
CA ASP A 382 -9.06 -0.29 4.41
C ASP A 382 -9.83 0.49 3.33
N HIS A 383 -10.39 -0.18 2.32
CA HIS A 383 -11.23 0.38 1.25
C HIS A 383 -10.55 1.46 0.39
N HIS A 384 -9.28 1.22 0.05
CA HIS A 384 -8.47 2.12 -0.77
C HIS A 384 -7.85 1.38 -1.97
N VAL A 385 -7.34 2.17 -2.91
CA VAL A 385 -6.42 1.70 -3.95
C VAL A 385 -5.13 2.50 -3.85
N ALA A 386 -3.99 1.81 -3.87
CA ALA A 386 -2.66 2.37 -3.90
C ALA A 386 -2.16 2.32 -5.34
N TYR A 387 -1.87 3.49 -5.89
CA TYR A 387 -1.21 3.62 -7.17
C TYR A 387 0.29 3.82 -6.96
N GLY A 388 1.10 3.00 -7.62
CA GLY A 388 2.56 3.10 -7.64
C GLY A 388 3.07 3.34 -9.06
N SER A 389 3.90 4.36 -9.26
CA SER A 389 4.48 4.69 -10.56
C SER A 389 6.02 4.71 -10.50
N ILE A 390 6.67 4.04 -11.46
CA ILE A 390 8.13 3.94 -11.59
C ILE A 390 8.55 3.89 -13.07
N LEU A 391 9.78 4.32 -13.37
CA LEU A 391 10.42 4.09 -14.67
C LEU A 391 11.41 2.94 -14.59
N LEU A 392 11.37 2.08 -15.60
CA LEU A 392 12.35 1.02 -15.83
C LEU A 392 13.17 1.39 -17.07
N ASN A 393 14.37 1.92 -16.88
CA ASN A 393 15.26 2.28 -17.97
C ASN A 393 16.00 1.04 -18.46
N ALA A 394 15.66 0.53 -19.65
CA ALA A 394 16.30 -0.64 -20.24
C ALA A 394 17.35 -0.22 -21.29
N PRO A 395 18.56 -0.81 -21.32
CA PRO A 395 19.60 -0.44 -22.29
C PRO A 395 19.27 -0.89 -23.72
N ARG A 396 18.31 -1.81 -23.87
CA ARG A 396 17.85 -2.37 -25.14
C ARG A 396 16.43 -2.88 -25.00
N GLU A 397 15.78 -3.04 -26.15
CA GLU A 397 14.52 -3.78 -26.20
C GLU A 397 14.77 -5.24 -25.81
N GLN A 398 13.93 -5.78 -24.93
CA GLN A 398 14.02 -7.16 -24.47
C GLN A 398 12.63 -7.69 -24.06
N GLU A 399 12.33 -8.91 -24.48
CA GLU A 399 11.23 -9.68 -23.90
C GLU A 399 11.64 -10.23 -22.54
N THR A 400 10.73 -10.16 -21.58
CA THR A 400 10.94 -10.65 -20.23
C THR A 400 9.61 -11.02 -19.59
N THR A 401 9.64 -11.48 -18.34
CA THR A 401 8.46 -11.83 -17.56
C THR A 401 8.32 -10.85 -16.41
N LEU A 402 7.15 -10.21 -16.27
CA LEU A 402 6.84 -9.44 -15.07
C LEU A 402 6.16 -10.36 -14.07
N PHE A 403 6.68 -10.40 -12.84
CA PHE A 403 6.07 -11.11 -11.72
C PHE A 403 5.31 -10.14 -10.84
N VAL A 404 4.11 -10.55 -10.41
CA VAL A 404 3.17 -9.71 -9.66
C VAL A 404 2.54 -10.52 -8.52
N GLY A 405 2.44 -9.92 -7.34
CA GLY A 405 1.66 -10.44 -6.22
C GLY A 405 0.92 -9.29 -5.54
N SER A 406 -0.26 -9.55 -4.99
CA SER A 406 -1.08 -8.55 -4.31
C SER A 406 -2.03 -9.19 -3.32
N SER A 407 -2.15 -8.59 -2.12
CA SER A 407 -3.38 -8.77 -1.35
C SER A 407 -4.54 -8.20 -2.16
N ASP A 408 -5.67 -8.88 -2.13
CA ASP A 408 -6.84 -8.64 -2.96
C ASP A 408 -6.46 -8.50 -4.44
N ALA A 409 -6.81 -7.37 -5.06
CA ALA A 409 -6.79 -7.22 -6.49
C ALA A 409 -5.70 -6.28 -7.01
N VAL A 410 -5.26 -6.51 -8.25
CA VAL A 410 -4.21 -5.72 -8.89
C VAL A 410 -4.51 -5.41 -10.35
N LYS A 411 -4.06 -4.24 -10.80
CA LYS A 411 -3.91 -3.87 -12.20
C LYS A 411 -2.50 -3.38 -12.47
N VAL A 412 -1.98 -3.69 -13.65
CA VAL A 412 -0.65 -3.28 -14.08
C VAL A 412 -0.69 -2.74 -15.49
N TRP A 413 -0.10 -1.56 -15.67
CA TRP A 413 0.12 -0.95 -16.96
C TRP A 413 1.60 -0.81 -17.27
N LEU A 414 1.97 -0.99 -18.53
CA LEU A 414 3.30 -0.74 -19.05
C LEU A 414 3.18 0.14 -20.30
N ASN A 415 3.86 1.30 -20.30
CA ASN A 415 3.88 2.24 -21.43
C ASN A 415 2.48 2.62 -21.94
N GLY A 416 1.56 2.89 -21.01
CA GLY A 416 0.17 3.26 -21.30
C GLY A 416 -0.79 2.09 -21.56
N ALA A 417 -0.28 0.87 -21.81
CA ALA A 417 -1.10 -0.30 -22.05
C ALA A 417 -1.40 -1.06 -20.76
N LEU A 418 -2.66 -1.42 -20.50
CA LEU A 418 -3.02 -2.34 -19.43
C LEU A 418 -2.54 -3.75 -19.82
N VAL A 419 -1.53 -4.25 -19.13
CA VAL A 419 -0.87 -5.54 -19.44
C VAL A 419 -1.34 -6.67 -18.53
N HIS A 420 -1.89 -6.37 -17.36
CA HIS A 420 -2.43 -7.37 -16.44
C HIS A 420 -3.54 -6.82 -15.57
N THR A 421 -4.52 -7.68 -15.28
CA THR A 421 -5.54 -7.43 -14.27
C THR A 421 -5.91 -8.73 -13.58
N ASN A 422 -6.01 -8.69 -12.26
CA ASN A 422 -6.51 -9.80 -11.48
C ASN A 422 -7.44 -9.26 -10.38
N ALA A 423 -8.75 -9.45 -10.57
CA ALA A 423 -9.80 -8.94 -9.70
C ALA A 423 -10.35 -10.07 -8.82
N ILE A 424 -9.54 -10.51 -7.84
CA ILE A 424 -9.86 -11.60 -6.90
C ILE A 424 -9.44 -11.15 -5.50
N ASP A 425 -10.26 -11.40 -4.48
CA ASP A 425 -9.87 -11.17 -3.07
C ASP A 425 -8.99 -12.35 -2.61
N ARG A 426 -7.73 -12.09 -2.21
CA ARG A 426 -6.73 -13.12 -1.86
C ARG A 426 -5.62 -12.54 -0.98
N ASP A 427 -4.97 -13.38 -0.18
CA ASP A 427 -3.76 -12.97 0.55
C ASP A 427 -2.50 -13.10 -0.31
N ALA A 428 -1.52 -12.20 -0.14
CA ALA A 428 -0.21 -12.34 -0.74
C ALA A 428 0.93 -12.14 0.26
N ASN A 429 1.96 -12.97 0.14
CA ASN A 429 3.24 -12.80 0.83
C ASN A 429 4.44 -12.80 -0.15
N ASP A 430 4.16 -13.03 -1.44
CA ASP A 430 5.11 -12.96 -2.56
C ASP A 430 4.32 -12.86 -3.89
N TYR A 431 4.97 -13.06 -5.04
CA TYR A 431 4.35 -13.15 -6.36
C TYR A 431 3.34 -14.30 -6.44
N GLN A 432 2.29 -14.06 -7.20
CA GLN A 432 1.20 -15.01 -7.44
C GLN A 432 0.87 -15.13 -8.94
N ASP A 433 1.18 -14.10 -9.72
CA ASP A 433 0.94 -14.01 -11.14
C ASP A 433 2.27 -13.76 -11.89
N SER A 434 2.35 -14.22 -13.14
CA SER A 434 3.43 -13.87 -14.05
C SER A 434 2.94 -13.81 -15.49
N PHE A 435 3.50 -12.88 -16.27
CA PHE A 435 3.10 -12.69 -17.68
C PHE A 435 4.24 -12.05 -18.48
N SER A 436 4.27 -12.33 -19.78
CA SER A 436 5.28 -11.80 -20.69
C SER A 436 5.04 -10.32 -20.97
N ILE A 437 6.12 -9.54 -20.96
CA ILE A 437 6.15 -8.14 -21.35
C ILE A 437 7.35 -7.86 -22.25
N THR A 438 7.32 -6.74 -22.95
CA THR A 438 8.47 -6.22 -23.70
C THR A 438 8.88 -4.88 -23.09
N LEU A 439 10.10 -4.80 -22.57
CA LEU A 439 10.71 -3.51 -22.24
C LEU A 439 11.31 -2.94 -23.52
N LEU A 440 10.97 -1.70 -23.85
CA LEU A 440 11.58 -0.94 -24.94
C LEU A 440 12.94 -0.40 -24.49
N ALA A 441 13.84 -0.12 -25.45
CA ALA A 441 15.07 0.60 -25.14
C ALA A 441 14.76 2.02 -24.61
N GLY A 442 15.36 2.41 -23.49
CA GLY A 442 15.08 3.65 -22.78
C GLY A 442 14.08 3.47 -21.64
N ASP A 443 13.36 4.54 -21.29
CA ASP A 443 12.43 4.55 -20.16
C ASP A 443 11.14 3.80 -20.49
N ASN A 444 10.75 2.90 -19.58
CA ASN A 444 9.45 2.23 -19.61
C ASN A 444 8.64 2.65 -18.39
N VAL A 445 7.44 3.20 -18.59
CA VAL A 445 6.55 3.60 -17.50
C VAL A 445 5.80 2.38 -16.98
N LEU A 446 6.05 2.01 -15.73
CA LEU A 446 5.29 1.00 -15.01
C LEU A 446 4.35 1.70 -14.02
N LEU A 447 3.05 1.47 -14.17
CA LEU A 447 2.02 1.86 -13.21
C LEU A 447 1.37 0.61 -12.65
N VAL A 448 1.25 0.55 -11.33
CA VAL A 448 0.53 -0.51 -10.61
C VAL A 448 -0.61 0.12 -9.82
N ALA A 449 -1.74 -0.58 -9.71
CA ALA A 449 -2.83 -0.24 -8.82
C ALA A 449 -3.16 -1.48 -7.98
N VAL A 450 -2.96 -1.39 -6.67
CA VAL A 450 -3.29 -2.47 -5.73
C VAL A 450 -4.52 -2.04 -4.93
N TYR A 451 -5.59 -2.80 -5.07
CA TYR A 451 -6.88 -2.54 -4.42
C TYR A 451 -6.92 -3.27 -3.10
N GLU A 452 -7.44 -2.63 -2.07
CA GLU A 452 -7.59 -3.18 -0.73
C GLU A 452 -9.10 -3.37 -0.46
N LYS A 453 -9.45 -4.46 0.25
CA LYS A 453 -10.78 -4.71 0.80
C LYS A 453 -10.89 -4.45 2.30
N GLU A 454 -10.40 -5.40 3.10
CA GLU A 454 -10.29 -5.34 4.56
C GLU A 454 -9.13 -6.25 4.99
N GLY A 455 -8.22 -5.73 5.82
CA GLY A 455 -7.16 -6.52 6.45
C GLY A 455 -5.75 -6.14 6.01
N TRP A 456 -4.93 -7.13 5.63
CA TRP A 456 -3.52 -6.89 5.32
C TRP A 456 -3.33 -6.50 3.85
N TRP A 457 -2.65 -5.39 3.61
CA TRP A 457 -2.47 -4.83 2.29
C TRP A 457 -1.02 -4.96 1.81
N SER A 458 -0.80 -5.84 0.83
CA SER A 458 0.52 -6.12 0.27
C SER A 458 0.58 -6.06 -1.25
N GLY A 459 1.79 -5.84 -1.77
CA GLY A 459 2.09 -5.91 -3.19
C GLY A 459 3.55 -6.29 -3.46
N PHE A 460 3.77 -7.01 -4.56
CA PHE A 460 5.09 -7.51 -4.95
C PHE A 460 5.24 -7.40 -6.47
N PHE A 461 6.29 -6.72 -6.94
CA PHE A 461 6.57 -6.59 -8.38
C PHE A 461 8.04 -6.93 -8.66
N GLY A 462 8.36 -7.55 -9.79
CA GLY A 462 9.77 -7.71 -10.20
C GLY A 462 10.01 -8.41 -11.52
N LEU A 463 11.27 -8.37 -11.93
CA LEU A 463 11.76 -8.89 -13.21
C LEU A 463 12.90 -9.89 -12.99
N PRO A 464 13.06 -10.93 -13.84
CA PRO A 464 14.12 -11.92 -13.75
C PRO A 464 15.52 -11.29 -13.57
N PRO A 465 16.45 -11.94 -12.85
CA PRO A 465 17.80 -11.40 -12.61
C PRO A 465 18.61 -11.08 -13.88
N ASP A 466 18.28 -11.73 -15.00
CA ASP A 466 18.91 -11.54 -16.30
C ASP A 466 18.27 -10.39 -17.12
N THR A 467 17.18 -9.79 -16.64
CA THR A 467 16.59 -8.59 -17.23
C THR A 467 17.44 -7.38 -16.92
N GLN A 468 17.90 -6.66 -17.94
CA GLN A 468 18.74 -5.48 -17.75
C GLN A 468 17.89 -4.22 -17.67
N TYR A 469 17.87 -3.55 -16.52
CA TYR A 469 17.18 -2.27 -16.35
C TYR A 469 17.75 -1.48 -15.15
N GLU A 470 17.43 -0.19 -15.08
CA GLU A 470 17.64 0.67 -13.92
C GLU A 470 16.30 1.26 -13.45
N GLU A 471 16.06 1.26 -12.15
CA GLU A 471 14.90 1.87 -11.50
C GLU A 471 15.08 3.39 -11.40
N ARG A 472 14.11 4.17 -11.87
CA ARG A 472 14.12 5.65 -11.82
C ARG A 472 12.75 6.19 -11.47
N LEU A 473 12.71 7.38 -10.90
CA LEU A 473 11.44 8.09 -10.70
C LEU A 473 10.90 8.64 -12.03
N PRO A 474 9.58 8.58 -12.26
CA PRO A 474 8.97 9.23 -13.42
C PRO A 474 9.08 10.76 -13.34
N GLY A 475 9.38 11.39 -14.47
CA GLY A 475 9.76 12.80 -14.55
C GLY A 475 11.27 13.08 -14.63
N TYR A 476 12.14 12.08 -14.53
CA TYR A 476 13.60 12.22 -14.66
C TYR A 476 14.08 12.27 -16.12
N GLN A 477 13.56 13.20 -16.92
CA GLN A 477 14.15 13.51 -18.23
C GLN A 477 15.27 14.55 -18.02
N ASN A 478 16.53 14.10 -17.99
CA ASN A 478 17.77 14.88 -18.15
C ASN A 478 17.75 16.32 -17.57
N GLN A 479 17.55 16.47 -16.26
CA GLN A 479 17.93 17.69 -15.55
C GLN A 479 18.64 17.34 -14.25
N THR A 480 19.74 18.05 -14.01
CA THR A 480 20.55 18.09 -12.77
C THR A 480 19.66 17.99 -11.52
N PRO A 481 20.11 17.36 -10.41
CA PRO A 481 19.27 17.10 -9.23
C PRO A 481 18.53 18.38 -8.76
N PRO A 482 17.29 18.27 -8.27
CA PRO A 482 16.54 19.43 -7.81
C PRO A 482 17.36 20.15 -6.74
N ARG A 483 17.61 21.43 -6.98
CA ARG A 483 18.29 22.30 -6.04
C ARG A 483 17.37 22.47 -4.84
N ARG A 484 17.90 22.37 -3.61
CA ARG A 484 17.10 22.64 -2.38
C ARG A 484 16.52 24.05 -2.38
N GLU A 485 17.10 24.89 -3.21
CA GLU A 485 16.81 26.29 -3.41
C GLU A 485 15.68 26.53 -4.43
N ASP A 486 15.20 25.48 -5.10
CA ASP A 486 13.99 25.46 -5.93
C ASP A 486 12.80 25.04 -5.06
N VAL A 487 12.37 25.97 -4.22
CA VAL A 487 11.43 25.77 -3.11
C VAL A 487 10.02 25.48 -3.62
N ASN A 488 9.67 26.03 -4.79
CA ASN A 488 8.38 25.81 -5.44
C ASN A 488 8.36 24.59 -6.38
N GLY A 489 9.52 23.98 -6.64
CA GLY A 489 9.69 22.74 -7.38
C GLY A 489 9.45 22.86 -8.89
N ASP A 490 9.61 24.04 -9.48
CA ASP A 490 9.35 24.31 -10.90
C ASP A 490 10.54 23.99 -11.82
N GLY A 491 11.67 23.57 -11.25
CA GLY A 491 12.92 23.25 -11.94
C GLY A 491 13.86 24.44 -12.11
N LYS A 492 13.54 25.63 -11.57
CA LYS A 492 14.35 26.86 -11.69
C LYS A 492 14.38 27.64 -10.37
N VAL A 493 15.58 27.80 -9.80
CA VAL A 493 15.77 28.75 -8.69
C VAL A 493 15.58 30.19 -9.17
N SER A 494 14.50 30.83 -8.73
CA SER A 494 14.05 32.14 -9.20
C SER A 494 13.59 33.07 -8.06
N ILE A 495 13.16 34.27 -8.43
CA ILE A 495 12.60 35.23 -7.46
C ILE A 495 11.27 34.74 -6.84
N LEU A 496 10.58 33.80 -7.49
CA LEU A 496 9.34 33.21 -6.98
C LEU A 496 9.63 32.29 -5.78
N ASP A 497 10.74 31.54 -5.82
CA ASP A 497 11.23 30.72 -4.70
C ASP A 497 11.62 31.58 -3.50
N MET A 498 12.26 32.73 -3.76
CA MET A 498 12.57 33.72 -2.72
C MET A 498 11.33 34.32 -2.08
N LEU A 499 10.30 34.62 -2.88
CA LEU A 499 9.03 35.17 -2.39
C LEU A 499 8.31 34.17 -1.49
N GLU A 500 8.42 32.88 -1.80
CA GLU A 500 7.84 31.80 -1.02
C GLU A 500 8.53 31.68 0.35
N VAL A 501 9.86 31.71 0.41
CA VAL A 501 10.60 31.74 1.68
C VAL A 501 10.28 33.01 2.48
N ALA A 502 10.25 34.17 1.83
CA ALA A 502 9.96 35.46 2.48
C ALA A 502 8.54 35.54 3.07
N PHE A 503 7.58 34.84 2.47
CA PHE A 503 6.19 34.81 2.94
C PHE A 503 6.05 34.14 4.32
N TYR A 504 6.91 33.17 4.64
CA TYR A 504 6.89 32.42 5.90
C TYR A 504 7.93 32.87 6.93
N PHE A 505 8.61 34.00 6.67
CA PHE A 505 9.67 34.55 7.51
C PHE A 505 9.23 34.79 8.97
N GLY A 506 9.98 34.23 9.93
CA GLY A 506 9.73 34.43 11.37
C GLY A 506 8.53 33.67 11.92
N THR A 507 7.95 32.74 11.15
CA THR A 507 6.91 31.82 11.66
C THR A 507 7.56 30.60 12.31
N PRO A 508 7.19 30.23 13.55
CA PRO A 508 7.62 28.96 14.13
C PRO A 508 7.00 27.80 13.33
N LEU A 509 7.80 26.82 12.94
CA LEU A 509 7.29 25.58 12.32
C LEU A 509 6.46 24.79 13.35
N ALA A 510 5.15 25.05 13.39
CA ALA A 510 4.22 24.25 14.17
C ALA A 510 3.96 22.91 13.46
N SER A 511 4.60 21.85 13.99
CA SER A 511 4.56 20.42 13.61
C SER A 511 4.72 20.07 12.12
N LYS A 512 5.36 18.92 11.87
CA LYS A 512 5.79 18.40 10.56
C LYS A 512 4.64 18.00 9.60
N ASP A 513 3.42 18.50 9.80
CA ASP A 513 2.19 17.98 9.16
C ASP A 513 1.70 18.80 7.96
N ASP A 514 2.40 19.87 7.59
CA ASP A 514 2.15 20.65 6.37
C ASP A 514 3.42 20.66 5.52
N GLY A 515 3.53 19.69 4.62
CA GLY A 515 4.68 19.51 3.73
C GLY A 515 5.03 20.73 2.85
N SER A 516 4.20 21.78 2.79
CA SER A 516 4.54 23.05 2.14
C SER A 516 5.52 23.92 2.94
N ARG A 517 5.59 23.72 4.27
CA ARG A 517 6.46 24.51 5.16
C ARG A 517 7.87 23.95 5.31
N VAL A 518 8.08 22.69 4.90
CA VAL A 518 9.38 22.02 4.98
C VAL A 518 10.28 22.40 3.80
N SER A 519 9.72 22.78 2.65
CA SER A 519 10.51 23.20 1.48
C SER A 519 11.10 24.61 1.63
N VAL A 520 10.47 25.48 2.43
CA VAL A 520 10.92 26.88 2.67
C VAL A 520 12.01 27.00 3.74
N ASP A 521 12.23 25.96 4.56
CA ASP A 521 13.36 25.80 5.48
C ASP A 521 14.52 25.15 4.73
N VAL A 522 15.20 25.94 3.90
CA VAL A 522 16.18 25.49 2.91
C VAL A 522 17.45 24.94 3.57
N ASN A 523 17.79 25.43 4.77
CA ASN A 523 18.95 24.95 5.53
C ASN A 523 18.61 23.82 6.54
N GLU A 524 17.33 23.47 6.69
CA GLU A 524 16.80 22.45 7.61
C GLU A 524 17.13 22.71 9.10
N ASP A 525 17.28 23.97 9.50
CA ASP A 525 17.58 24.35 10.89
C ASP A 525 16.32 24.40 11.80
N GLY A 526 15.14 24.24 11.19
CA GLY A 526 13.85 24.22 11.86
C GLY A 526 13.22 25.60 12.04
N VAL A 527 13.80 26.66 11.45
CA VAL A 527 13.32 28.05 11.55
C VAL A 527 13.43 28.76 10.21
N VAL A 528 12.31 29.13 9.59
CA VAL A 528 12.33 29.93 8.35
C VAL A 528 12.80 31.36 8.64
N ASN A 529 14.04 31.66 8.28
CA ASN A 529 14.73 32.91 8.59
C ASN A 529 15.56 33.45 7.41
N ILE A 530 16.41 34.45 7.65
CA ILE A 530 17.18 35.11 6.58
C ILE A 530 18.20 34.16 5.94
N ASN A 531 18.66 33.14 6.66
CA ASN A 531 19.59 32.13 6.14
C ASN A 531 18.96 31.35 4.98
N ASP A 532 17.68 30.97 5.09
CA ASP A 532 16.96 30.27 4.02
C ASP A 532 16.80 31.13 2.78
N LEU A 533 16.46 32.41 2.98
CA LEU A 533 16.27 33.37 1.91
C LEU A 533 17.60 33.68 1.18
N VAL A 534 18.71 33.73 1.93
CA VAL A 534 20.07 33.90 1.39
C VAL A 534 20.51 32.67 0.60
N LEU A 535 20.17 31.45 1.07
CA LEU A 535 20.47 30.21 0.34
C LEU A 535 19.74 30.14 -1.00
N VAL A 536 18.48 30.59 -1.08
CA VAL A 536 17.78 30.69 -2.37
C VAL A 536 18.41 31.76 -3.26
N ALA A 537 18.70 32.94 -2.70
CA ALA A 537 19.23 34.08 -3.44
C ALA A 537 20.59 33.81 -4.12
N GLN A 538 21.47 32.98 -3.55
CA GLN A 538 22.79 32.68 -4.14
C GLN A 538 22.74 31.86 -5.45
N TYR A 539 21.61 31.21 -5.77
CA TYR A 539 21.48 30.38 -6.98
C TYR A 539 20.62 30.99 -8.08
N ILE A 540 20.07 32.20 -7.87
CA ILE A 540 19.38 32.97 -8.90
C ILE A 540 20.41 33.46 -9.92
N ASN A 541 20.52 32.75 -11.05
CA ASN A 541 21.44 33.07 -12.14
C ASN A 541 20.75 33.63 -13.41
N ALA A 542 19.42 33.79 -13.39
CA ALA A 542 18.67 34.29 -14.54
C ALA A 542 18.51 35.83 -14.49
N PRO A 543 18.43 36.54 -15.63
CA PRO A 543 18.04 37.95 -15.65
C PRO A 543 16.68 38.11 -14.96
N VAL A 544 16.53 39.18 -14.18
CA VAL A 544 15.33 39.53 -13.39
C VAL A 544 14.10 39.86 -14.28
N GLU A 545 14.11 39.47 -15.56
CA GLU A 545 13.15 39.87 -16.61
C GLU A 545 11.79 39.16 -16.50
N ASN A 546 11.63 38.16 -15.63
CA ASN A 546 10.39 37.40 -15.48
C ASN A 546 9.76 37.56 -14.08
N THR A 547 9.57 38.79 -13.61
CA THR A 547 8.67 39.05 -12.48
C THR A 547 7.24 39.23 -13.00
N PRO A 548 6.29 38.33 -12.69
CA PRO A 548 4.88 38.62 -12.88
C PRO A 548 4.47 39.59 -11.77
N ASP A 549 4.22 40.86 -12.13
CA ASP A 549 3.56 41.88 -11.31
C ASP A 549 3.82 41.75 -9.78
N ALA A 550 5.06 42.00 -9.33
CA ALA A 550 5.44 41.70 -7.95
C ALA A 550 5.32 42.91 -6.98
N PRO A 551 4.90 42.69 -5.72
CA PRO A 551 4.77 43.70 -4.65
C PRO A 551 6.10 44.04 -3.94
N ILE A 552 7.23 43.65 -4.51
CA ILE A 552 8.57 43.80 -3.89
C ILE A 552 9.09 45.20 -4.17
N SER A 553 9.23 46.03 -3.12
CA SER A 553 9.78 47.38 -3.26
C SER A 553 11.30 47.41 -3.00
N PRO A 554 12.03 48.38 -3.56
CA PRO A 554 13.45 48.60 -3.23
C PRO A 554 13.70 48.72 -1.71
N GLU A 555 12.75 49.26 -0.97
CA GLU A 555 12.84 49.44 0.49
C GLU A 555 12.79 48.08 1.22
N LEU A 556 11.96 47.15 0.74
CA LEU A 556 11.86 45.80 1.29
C LEU A 556 13.13 44.98 1.05
N VAL A 557 13.69 45.04 -0.17
CA VAL A 557 14.96 44.36 -0.49
C VAL A 557 16.13 44.95 0.29
N GLN A 558 16.13 46.27 0.53
CA GLN A 558 17.13 46.90 1.39
C GLN A 558 17.04 46.40 2.84
N GLN A 559 15.83 46.20 3.37
CA GLN A 559 15.65 45.62 4.71
C GLN A 559 16.19 44.19 4.80
N TRP A 560 16.01 43.36 3.76
CA TRP A 560 16.58 42.01 3.70
C TRP A 560 18.12 42.03 3.69
N ILE A 561 18.73 42.96 2.95
CA ILE A 561 20.19 43.14 2.93
C ILE A 561 20.70 43.54 4.31
N ASP A 562 20.02 44.46 5.00
CA ASP A 562 20.41 44.93 6.32
C ASP A 562 20.32 43.81 7.38
N MET A 563 19.30 42.95 7.30
CA MET A 563 19.17 41.76 8.15
C MET A 563 20.24 40.71 7.84
N ALA A 564 20.52 40.44 6.56
CA ALA A 564 21.55 39.48 6.16
C ALA A 564 22.96 39.90 6.61
N TRP A 565 23.26 41.20 6.65
CA TRP A 565 24.53 41.70 7.22
C TRP A 565 24.59 41.59 8.74
N THR A 566 23.45 41.60 9.43
CA THR A 566 23.38 41.47 10.89
C THR A 566 23.63 40.03 11.33
N GLU A 567 23.21 39.06 10.51
CA GLU A 567 23.35 37.62 10.76
C GLU A 567 24.51 36.98 9.98
N TYR A 568 25.35 37.81 9.34
CA TYR A 568 26.46 37.38 8.51
C TYR A 568 27.43 36.46 9.25
N ASP A 569 27.52 35.21 8.79
CA ASP A 569 28.30 34.13 9.42
C ASP A 569 29.76 34.06 8.95
N GLY A 570 30.15 34.89 7.97
CA GLY A 570 31.49 34.89 7.39
C GLY A 570 31.67 34.00 6.16
N SER A 571 30.65 33.23 5.76
CA SER A 571 30.73 32.27 4.66
C SER A 571 30.67 32.93 3.28
N ILE A 572 31.24 32.26 2.28
CA ILE A 572 31.26 32.73 0.88
C ILE A 572 29.85 32.67 0.30
N GLU A 573 29.05 31.73 0.78
CA GLU A 573 27.66 31.46 0.47
C GLU A 573 26.79 32.65 0.90
N PHE A 574 26.97 33.16 2.13
CA PHE A 574 26.30 34.37 2.60
C PHE A 574 26.67 35.62 1.79
N GLN A 575 27.96 35.79 1.46
CA GLN A 575 28.41 36.91 0.62
C GLN A 575 27.78 36.89 -0.77
N LYS A 576 27.61 35.71 -1.37
CA LYS A 576 26.95 35.54 -2.67
C LYS A 576 25.47 35.87 -2.60
N GLY A 577 24.76 35.40 -1.57
CA GLY A 577 23.34 35.72 -1.39
C GLY A 577 23.08 37.21 -1.16
N ILE A 578 23.90 37.89 -0.35
CA ILE A 578 23.84 39.35 -0.19
C ILE A 578 24.12 40.07 -1.51
N THR A 579 25.12 39.61 -2.28
CA THR A 579 25.43 40.18 -3.60
C THR A 579 24.25 40.05 -4.58
N SER A 580 23.54 38.92 -4.55
CA SER A 580 22.32 38.73 -5.35
C SER A 580 21.20 39.67 -4.95
N LEU A 581 20.98 39.88 -3.64
CA LEU A 581 20.01 40.84 -3.13
C LEU A 581 20.36 42.29 -3.51
N GLU A 582 21.64 42.66 -3.45
CA GLU A 582 22.13 43.97 -3.89
C GLU A 582 21.93 44.18 -5.40
N ASN A 583 22.12 43.14 -6.20
CA ASN A 583 21.87 43.17 -7.64
C ASN A 583 20.38 43.32 -7.96
N LEU A 584 19.50 42.62 -7.22
CA LEU A 584 18.05 42.76 -7.32
C LEU A 584 17.60 44.18 -6.92
N LEU A 585 18.13 44.72 -5.82
CA LEU A 585 17.87 46.09 -5.38
C LEU A 585 18.31 47.11 -6.45
N MET A 586 19.45 46.87 -7.08
CA MET A 586 19.96 47.69 -8.17
C MET A 586 19.06 47.59 -9.42
N PHE A 587 18.56 46.39 -9.73
CA PHE A 587 17.63 46.17 -10.84
C PHE A 587 16.30 46.89 -10.62
N LEU A 588 15.67 46.75 -9.45
CA LEU A 588 14.41 47.42 -9.09
C LEU A 588 14.56 48.95 -9.05
N LYS A 589 15.78 49.45 -8.74
CA LYS A 589 16.11 50.88 -8.89
C LYS A 589 16.33 51.29 -10.36
N SER A 590 16.70 50.35 -11.23
CA SER A 590 17.08 50.59 -12.64
C SER A 590 15.92 50.52 -13.64
N GLU A 591 14.79 49.86 -13.33
CA GLU A 591 13.58 49.90 -14.18
C GLU A 591 13.02 51.32 -14.39
N LYS A 592 13.53 52.31 -13.66
CA LYS A 592 13.25 53.72 -13.90
C LYS A 592 14.21 54.45 -14.84
N THR A 593 15.21 53.83 -15.51
CA THR A 593 16.08 54.59 -16.44
C THR A 593 16.84 53.75 -17.50
N GLU A 594 16.68 54.08 -18.80
CA GLU A 594 17.45 53.51 -19.93
C GLU A 594 18.98 53.63 -19.74
N MET A 595 19.72 52.52 -19.85
CA MET A 595 21.18 52.52 -19.71
C MET A 595 21.89 53.06 -20.97
N LYS A 596 22.82 54.01 -20.78
CA LYS A 596 23.68 54.59 -21.84
C LYS A 596 25.15 54.27 -21.57
N THR A 597 25.92 54.00 -22.64
CA THR A 597 27.38 53.86 -22.54
C THR A 597 27.99 55.18 -22.06
N ALA A 598 28.77 55.15 -20.98
CA ALA A 598 29.29 56.35 -20.34
C ALA A 598 30.61 56.11 -19.60
N LEU A 599 31.47 57.14 -19.55
CA LEU A 599 32.66 57.19 -18.70
C LEU A 599 32.43 58.16 -17.53
N PHE A 600 32.65 57.71 -16.30
CA PHE A 600 32.46 58.52 -15.09
C PHE A 600 33.79 58.99 -14.48
N ALA A 601 33.68 59.83 -13.45
CA ALA A 601 34.84 60.34 -12.73
C ALA A 601 35.57 59.22 -11.98
N ASN A 602 36.89 59.21 -12.07
CA ASN A 602 37.73 58.35 -11.26
C ASN A 602 37.58 58.67 -9.76
N TYR A 603 37.71 57.66 -8.91
CA TYR A 603 37.64 57.79 -7.46
C TYR A 603 38.70 56.89 -6.80
N PRO A 604 39.45 57.37 -5.79
CA PRO A 604 39.49 58.76 -5.33
C PRO A 604 40.03 59.73 -6.41
N ASN A 605 39.69 61.02 -6.30
CA ASN A 605 40.22 62.10 -7.14
C ASN A 605 40.16 63.44 -6.36
N PRO A 606 41.31 64.08 -6.02
CA PRO A 606 42.66 63.64 -6.33
C PRO A 606 43.05 62.33 -5.63
N PHE A 607 44.03 61.63 -6.18
CA PHE A 607 44.49 60.34 -5.64
C PHE A 607 46.00 60.24 -5.48
N ASN A 608 46.40 59.32 -4.61
CA ASN A 608 47.78 58.89 -4.38
C ASN A 608 47.79 57.54 -3.62
N PRO A 609 48.41 56.46 -4.13
CA PRO A 609 48.95 56.31 -5.48
C PRO A 609 47.89 55.85 -6.51
N GLU A 610 46.76 55.31 -6.07
CA GLU A 610 45.86 54.53 -6.92
C GLU A 610 44.45 55.12 -7.07
N THR A 611 43.77 54.78 -8.16
CA THR A 611 42.39 55.20 -8.44
C THR A 611 41.65 54.15 -9.27
N TRP A 612 40.33 54.14 -9.13
CA TRP A 612 39.41 53.35 -9.96
C TRP A 612 38.68 54.28 -10.91
N ILE A 613 38.48 53.82 -12.15
CA ILE A 613 37.92 54.60 -13.25
C ILE A 613 36.62 53.93 -13.70
N PRO A 614 35.46 54.41 -13.18
CA PRO A 614 34.17 53.82 -13.44
C PRO A 614 33.65 54.08 -14.86
N TYR A 615 33.00 53.09 -15.47
CA TYR A 615 32.32 53.24 -16.75
C TYR A 615 31.04 52.39 -16.81
N GLN A 616 30.28 52.52 -17.89
CA GLN A 616 29.06 51.77 -18.15
C GLN A 616 28.96 51.50 -19.65
N LEU A 617 28.48 50.32 -20.01
CA LEU A 617 28.27 49.89 -21.39
C LEU A 617 26.77 49.59 -21.60
N ALA A 618 26.16 50.20 -22.61
CA ALA A 618 24.80 49.86 -23.02
C ALA A 618 24.75 48.55 -23.82
N VAL A 619 25.83 48.21 -24.52
CA VAL A 619 25.99 46.96 -25.30
C VAL A 619 27.40 46.39 -25.09
N PRO A 620 27.62 45.08 -25.27
CA PRO A 620 28.95 44.48 -25.17
C PRO A 620 29.96 45.11 -26.15
N ALA A 621 31.20 45.34 -25.71
CA ALA A 621 32.22 45.98 -26.55
C ALA A 621 33.66 45.64 -26.08
N GLU A 622 34.63 45.76 -26.98
CA GLU A 622 36.05 45.79 -26.64
C GLU A 622 36.42 47.10 -25.93
N VAL A 623 36.98 47.02 -24.72
CA VAL A 623 37.25 48.19 -23.88
C VAL A 623 38.74 48.40 -23.66
N VAL A 624 39.18 49.64 -23.95
CA VAL A 624 40.55 50.09 -23.70
C VAL A 624 40.53 51.44 -22.98
N LEU A 625 41.32 51.57 -21.91
CA LEU A 625 41.52 52.83 -21.22
C LEU A 625 42.95 53.35 -21.44
N THR A 626 43.10 54.60 -21.88
CA THR A 626 44.42 55.22 -22.09
C THR A 626 44.59 56.47 -21.24
N ILE A 627 45.69 56.55 -20.51
CA ILE A 627 46.05 57.67 -19.64
C ILE A 627 47.11 58.53 -20.32
N ARG A 628 46.92 59.86 -20.32
CA ARG A 628 47.79 60.84 -21.01
C ARG A 628 48.11 62.05 -20.14
N THR A 629 49.25 62.68 -20.41
CA THR A 629 49.63 63.99 -19.85
C THR A 629 48.79 65.12 -20.47
N THR A 630 48.90 66.34 -19.93
CA THR A 630 48.27 67.55 -20.51
C THR A 630 48.75 67.89 -21.92
N THR A 631 49.93 67.40 -22.33
CA THR A 631 50.49 67.56 -23.68
C THR A 631 50.07 66.44 -24.64
N GLY A 632 49.29 65.45 -24.18
CA GLY A 632 48.80 64.33 -24.98
C GLY A 632 49.69 63.09 -25.02
N THR A 633 50.84 63.09 -24.34
CA THR A 633 51.75 61.95 -24.29
C THR A 633 51.13 60.80 -23.49
N ILE A 634 51.17 59.58 -24.01
CA ILE A 634 50.62 58.38 -23.34
C ILE A 634 51.51 58.00 -22.15
N VAL A 635 50.86 57.82 -21.00
CA VAL A 635 51.47 57.44 -19.73
C VAL A 635 51.29 55.95 -19.47
N ARG A 636 50.07 55.43 -19.69
CA ARG A 636 49.71 54.02 -19.48
C ARG A 636 48.50 53.67 -20.38
N THR A 637 48.47 52.46 -20.90
CA THR A 637 47.29 51.88 -21.57
C THR A 637 46.86 50.64 -20.79
N LEU A 638 45.57 50.52 -20.53
CA LEU A 638 44.94 49.43 -19.81
C LEU A 638 43.96 48.72 -20.77
N PRO A 639 44.37 47.61 -21.39
CA PRO A 639 43.47 46.80 -22.22
C PRO A 639 42.56 45.98 -21.29
N LEU A 640 41.27 46.33 -21.25
CA LEU A 640 40.29 45.62 -20.42
C LEU A 640 39.62 44.47 -21.19
N GLY A 641 39.81 44.41 -22.52
CA GLY A 641 39.30 43.35 -23.40
C GLY A 641 37.80 43.46 -23.65
N HIS A 642 37.21 42.38 -24.18
CA HIS A 642 35.77 42.30 -24.40
C HIS A 642 35.00 42.33 -23.07
N GLN A 643 34.08 43.29 -22.93
CA GLN A 643 33.27 43.48 -21.74
C GLN A 643 31.78 43.43 -22.10
N PRO A 644 30.94 42.68 -21.36
CA PRO A 644 29.48 42.66 -21.59
C PRO A 644 28.81 44.01 -21.27
N ALA A 645 27.58 44.19 -21.74
CA ALA A 645 26.75 45.33 -21.31
C ALA A 645 26.61 45.34 -19.78
N GLY A 646 26.61 46.52 -19.17
CA GLY A 646 26.46 46.65 -17.73
C GLY A 646 27.22 47.82 -17.12
N VAL A 647 27.15 47.92 -15.79
CA VAL A 647 27.72 49.01 -15.00
C VAL A 647 29.02 48.56 -14.34
N TYR A 648 30.10 49.31 -14.55
CA TYR A 648 31.46 49.04 -14.06
C TYR A 648 31.88 50.15 -13.09
N LYS A 649 31.16 50.29 -11.98
CA LYS A 649 31.37 51.40 -11.01
C LYS A 649 32.06 51.05 -9.71
N THR A 650 32.08 49.78 -9.36
CA THR A 650 32.71 49.26 -8.14
C THR A 650 34.19 48.95 -8.38
N PRO A 651 35.07 49.03 -7.37
CA PRO A 651 36.52 48.77 -7.51
C PRO A 651 36.88 47.42 -8.17
N ASN A 652 36.06 46.39 -7.99
CA ASN A 652 36.24 45.06 -8.57
C ASN A 652 35.83 44.96 -10.06
N ARG A 653 35.16 45.97 -10.61
CA ARG A 653 34.70 46.02 -12.01
C ARG A 653 35.22 47.24 -12.78
N ALA A 654 35.48 48.35 -12.10
CA ALA A 654 36.04 49.56 -12.68
C ALA A 654 37.49 49.36 -13.12
N ALA A 655 37.97 50.20 -14.05
CA ALA A 655 39.36 50.11 -14.49
C ALA A 655 40.29 50.62 -13.38
N TYR A 656 41.28 49.81 -13.01
CA TYR A 656 42.24 50.14 -11.94
C TYR A 656 43.49 50.81 -12.51
N TYR A 657 43.96 51.87 -11.85
CA TYR A 657 45.24 52.52 -12.14
C TYR A 657 46.06 52.77 -10.87
N ASP A 658 47.30 52.30 -10.88
CA ASP A 658 48.25 52.30 -9.76
C ASP A 658 49.11 53.57 -9.67
N GLY A 659 48.83 54.59 -10.48
CA GLY A 659 49.62 55.82 -10.52
C GLY A 659 50.99 55.67 -11.17
N LYS A 660 51.25 54.59 -11.93
CA LYS A 660 52.54 54.32 -12.56
C LYS A 660 52.49 54.37 -14.09
N ASN A 661 53.55 54.90 -14.71
CA ASN A 661 53.70 54.87 -16.16
C ASN A 661 53.88 53.43 -16.69
N TYR A 662 54.01 53.27 -18.01
CA TYR A 662 54.22 51.96 -18.66
C TYR A 662 55.51 51.23 -18.25
N LEU A 663 56.49 51.94 -17.67
CA LEU A 663 57.73 51.37 -17.10
C LEU A 663 57.56 50.95 -15.63
N GLY A 664 56.37 51.18 -15.04
CA GLY A 664 56.10 50.88 -13.62
C GLY A 664 56.58 51.97 -12.65
N GLU A 665 56.99 53.14 -13.15
CA GLU A 665 57.49 54.24 -12.32
C GLU A 665 56.35 55.16 -11.86
N PRO A 666 56.31 55.59 -10.60
CA PRO A 666 55.26 56.49 -10.09
C PRO A 666 55.26 57.86 -10.79
N VAL A 667 54.14 58.28 -11.36
CA VAL A 667 54.03 59.57 -12.08
C VAL A 667 53.97 60.77 -11.12
N THR A 668 54.39 61.96 -11.54
CA THR A 668 54.43 63.16 -10.67
C THR A 668 53.03 63.71 -10.37
N SER A 669 52.89 64.45 -9.25
CA SER A 669 51.67 65.21 -8.94
C SER A 669 51.33 66.16 -10.08
N GLY A 670 50.07 66.15 -10.52
CA GLY A 670 49.65 66.91 -11.68
C GLY A 670 48.33 66.45 -12.27
N ILE A 671 47.90 67.17 -13.30
CA ILE A 671 46.67 66.87 -14.04
C ILE A 671 46.97 65.87 -15.16
N TYR A 672 46.15 64.82 -15.25
CA TYR A 672 46.20 63.83 -16.31
C TYR A 672 44.80 63.63 -16.90
N PHE A 673 44.73 63.01 -18.08
CA PHE A 673 43.47 62.67 -18.73
C PHE A 673 43.42 61.17 -18.99
N TYR A 674 42.26 60.56 -18.80
CA TYR A 674 42.00 59.17 -19.16
C TYR A 674 40.87 59.13 -20.19
N THR A 675 41.08 58.34 -21.23
CA THR A 675 40.15 58.14 -22.33
C THR A 675 39.71 56.68 -22.35
N LEU A 676 38.40 56.44 -22.33
CA LEU A 676 37.78 55.14 -22.56
C LEU A 676 37.38 55.03 -24.03
N THR A 677 37.75 53.93 -24.66
CA THR A 677 37.24 53.53 -25.98
C THR A 677 36.52 52.19 -25.80
N ALA A 678 35.27 52.12 -26.24
CA ALA A 678 34.40 50.93 -26.15
C ALA A 678 33.60 50.80 -27.46
N GLY A 679 34.09 49.98 -28.40
CA GLY A 679 33.56 49.98 -29.77
C GLY A 679 33.67 51.38 -30.41
N ASP A 680 32.57 51.91 -30.94
CA ASP A 680 32.50 53.26 -31.53
C ASP A 680 32.41 54.39 -30.47
N PHE A 681 32.20 54.06 -29.20
CA PHE A 681 32.12 55.05 -28.13
C PHE A 681 33.51 55.47 -27.66
N THR A 682 33.74 56.78 -27.55
CA THR A 682 34.94 57.33 -26.89
C THR A 682 34.57 58.50 -25.99
N ALA A 683 35.09 58.49 -24.77
CA ALA A 683 34.94 59.60 -23.82
C ALA A 683 36.24 59.83 -23.05
N THR A 684 36.54 61.11 -22.75
CA THR A 684 37.74 61.50 -22.01
C THR A 684 37.37 62.30 -20.78
N ARG A 685 38.05 62.04 -19.67
CA ARG A 685 37.90 62.79 -18.41
C ARG A 685 39.25 63.13 -17.81
N LYS A 686 39.22 64.15 -16.94
CA LYS A 686 40.37 64.63 -16.17
C LYS A 686 40.50 63.88 -14.84
N MET A 687 41.73 63.58 -14.43
CA MET A 687 42.10 63.17 -13.07
C MET A 687 43.25 64.03 -12.52
N LEU A 688 43.34 64.13 -11.21
CA LEU A 688 44.38 64.86 -10.49
C LEU A 688 45.16 63.90 -9.60
N ILE A 689 46.48 63.86 -9.77
CA ILE A 689 47.38 63.10 -8.88
C ILE A 689 47.98 64.08 -7.89
N ARG A 690 47.88 63.76 -6.59
CA ARG A 690 48.41 64.59 -5.51
C ARG A 690 49.24 63.74 -4.56
N LYS A 691 50.52 63.58 -4.88
CA LYS A 691 51.51 62.99 -3.98
C LYS A 691 51.77 63.84 -2.75
#